data_AF-A0A5D2CA48-F1
#
_entry.id   AF-A0A5D2CA48-F1
#
_cell.length_a   1.000
_cell.length_b   1.000
_cell.length_c   1.000
_cell.angle_alpha   90.00
_cell.angle_beta   90.00
_cell.angle_gamma   90.00
#
_symmetry.space_group_name_H-M   'P 1'
#
loop_
_entity.id
_entity.type
_entity.pdbx_description
1 polymer ?
#
loop_
_entity_poly.entity_id
_entity_poly.type
_entity_poly.pdbx_seq_one_letter_code
_entity_poly.pdbx_strand_id
1 'polypeptide(L)'
;MAKELIISESDMKIFDEMGEAYAKLLANDTHGLEEIYRRNNEALFHHITVSRDTVFHIAAYKGCQEMLRTLLNLVKSQTKKREVLKMKNIYGNTVFHELVTTANAEAADLLTKEVLFSDGRPLNHENDIREREEILADRNKLGETPLFRAAEYGNMSMVKYLATQIIRMGGNLHRHYTRDDGLSILHVAVVGQHFDIANWLMEKEPQLATYKDKSGKTSLHLLASMGNAFKSSSITLGIFKELIYYCLPNGSCNGDESNELPLDSQKKDLEQDEASKARNQPDRSNGTSKLYCGVWRCLAQGWKMIDRMWKQKKMHTSAVKLASTLVRTDTSWFDSHKAEEGDTICLERKDEEKAKDEKSAASGMKSSSGTDTPLIIAASTGIVEIVKEILDMYPQAVEHISKTGQNILHVAILHRKYKVFKLVHTKEEAKRLVRGIDNDGCTILHHAADIKYYQGGTIPTPALELQQELKWFEAVKKKMPVHFTMHRNKNNMTADQLFKGMHKDQLKSAQEWVKNTSQSCSTVAVLVATVVFAAAYTAPGGFRPTNGRPILLERPMYSFFTVMDVAGLASSLTSVVIFLSILTSSLEYQDFLNTVHRKLSLGFIFLFFSVTSTMLTFTATILLLVHLQKKWTATLTYAAAFLPICVFALFQFPLYYRFFIEAVKGVLGYLRRNLPGYWEFLRIEEDYY
;
A
#
# COMPACT_ATOMS: atom_id res chain seq x y z
N MET A 1 37.06 5.15 -45.53
CA MET A 1 38.20 4.60 -44.75
C MET A 1 37.66 3.99 -43.46
N ALA A 2 37.34 2.70 -43.48
CA ALA A 2 37.09 1.92 -42.29
C ALA A 2 38.43 1.34 -41.84
N LYS A 3 38.90 1.68 -40.62
CA LYS A 3 40.05 0.99 -40.02
C LYS A 3 39.53 -0.35 -39.50
N GLU A 4 39.92 -1.45 -40.15
CA GLU A 4 39.77 -2.79 -39.59
C GLU A 4 40.59 -2.88 -38.30
N LEU A 5 39.89 -3.07 -37.18
CA LEU A 5 40.49 -3.40 -35.88
C LEU A 5 40.93 -4.88 -35.95
N ILE A 6 42.21 -5.11 -36.26
CA ILE A 6 42.83 -6.43 -36.13
C ILE A 6 43.08 -6.66 -34.64
N ILE A 7 42.25 -7.50 -34.01
CA ILE A 7 42.45 -7.96 -32.64
C ILE A 7 43.62 -8.96 -32.67
N SER A 8 44.63 -8.78 -31.81
CA SER A 8 45.80 -9.68 -31.82
C SER A 8 45.44 -11.06 -31.27
N GLU A 9 46.10 -12.11 -31.77
CA GLU A 9 45.89 -13.51 -31.34
C GLU A 9 46.17 -13.70 -29.82
N SER A 10 47.04 -12.86 -29.25
CA SER A 10 47.28 -12.79 -27.80
C SER A 10 46.11 -12.17 -27.02
N ASP A 11 45.43 -11.15 -27.55
CA ASP A 11 44.26 -10.54 -26.90
C ASP A 11 43.07 -11.51 -26.89
N MET A 12 42.94 -12.31 -27.95
CA MET A 12 41.88 -13.33 -28.07
C MET A 12 42.08 -14.48 -27.07
N LYS A 13 43.34 -14.85 -26.80
CA LYS A 13 43.69 -15.86 -25.79
C LYS A 13 43.42 -15.40 -24.36
N ILE A 14 43.71 -14.12 -24.06
CA ILE A 14 43.35 -13.49 -22.78
C ILE A 14 41.82 -13.48 -22.62
N PHE A 15 41.07 -13.17 -23.67
CA PHE A 15 39.60 -13.17 -23.65
C PHE A 15 39.01 -14.58 -23.40
N ASP A 16 39.59 -15.63 -23.98
CA ASP A 16 39.18 -17.02 -23.74
C ASP A 16 39.50 -17.48 -22.30
N GLU A 17 40.67 -17.14 -21.77
CA GLU A 17 41.06 -17.42 -20.37
C GLU A 17 40.13 -16.68 -19.38
N MET A 18 39.72 -15.45 -19.70
CA MET A 18 38.73 -14.69 -18.92
C MET A 18 37.35 -15.34 -18.97
N GLY A 19 36.95 -15.84 -20.14
CA GLY A 19 35.67 -16.55 -20.33
C GLY A 19 35.60 -17.83 -19.49
N GLU A 20 36.69 -18.61 -19.45
CA GLU A 20 36.78 -19.82 -18.64
C GLU A 20 36.70 -19.52 -17.14
N ALA A 21 37.50 -18.57 -16.65
CA ALA A 21 37.47 -18.16 -15.24
C ALA A 21 36.09 -17.60 -14.83
N TYR A 22 35.44 -16.83 -15.72
CA TYR A 22 34.10 -16.31 -15.48
C TYR A 22 33.03 -17.41 -15.44
N ALA A 23 33.11 -18.41 -16.33
CA ALA A 23 32.22 -19.57 -16.31
C ALA A 23 32.36 -20.38 -15.02
N LYS A 24 33.59 -20.59 -14.54
CA LYS A 24 33.88 -21.27 -13.26
C LYS A 24 33.39 -20.48 -12.06
N LEU A 25 33.54 -19.15 -12.07
CA LEU A 25 32.93 -18.25 -11.09
C LEU A 25 31.42 -18.41 -11.05
N LEU A 26 30.74 -18.43 -12.19
CA LEU A 26 29.28 -18.61 -12.26
C LEU A 26 28.84 -19.97 -11.71
N ALA A 27 29.58 -21.04 -12.01
CA ALA A 27 29.33 -22.40 -11.52
C ALA A 27 29.66 -22.62 -10.03
N ASN A 28 30.28 -21.64 -9.36
CA ASN A 28 30.76 -21.75 -7.98
C ASN A 28 31.84 -22.84 -7.78
N ASP A 29 32.60 -23.13 -8.84
CA ASP A 29 33.66 -24.14 -8.84
C ASP A 29 34.96 -23.56 -8.27
N THR A 30 35.12 -23.64 -6.95
CA THR A 30 36.28 -23.11 -6.23
C THR A 30 37.58 -23.82 -6.60
N HIS A 31 37.54 -25.13 -6.83
CA HIS A 31 38.72 -25.92 -7.20
C HIS A 31 39.18 -25.61 -8.62
N GLY A 32 38.24 -25.49 -9.57
CA GLY A 32 38.55 -25.07 -10.94
C GLY A 32 39.16 -23.68 -11.00
N LEU A 33 38.66 -22.72 -10.20
CA LEU A 33 39.26 -21.40 -10.09
C LEU A 33 40.68 -21.46 -9.50
N GLU A 34 40.88 -22.27 -8.46
CA GLU A 34 42.20 -22.42 -7.85
C GLU A 34 43.23 -22.96 -8.86
N GLU A 35 42.85 -23.94 -9.67
CA GLU A 35 43.74 -24.50 -10.69
C GLU A 35 44.13 -23.47 -11.77
N ILE A 36 43.17 -22.67 -12.24
CA ILE A 36 43.41 -21.62 -13.24
C ILE A 36 44.37 -20.56 -12.68
N TYR A 37 44.09 -20.02 -11.50
CA TYR A 37 44.89 -18.92 -10.94
C TYR A 37 46.22 -19.38 -10.33
N ARG A 38 46.35 -20.66 -9.93
CA ARG A 38 47.65 -21.22 -9.53
C ARG A 38 48.63 -21.28 -10.70
N ARG A 39 48.13 -21.47 -11.93
CA ARG A 39 48.95 -21.41 -13.16
C ARG A 39 49.28 -19.97 -13.56
N ASN A 40 48.38 -19.01 -13.30
CA ASN A 40 48.58 -17.59 -13.61
C ASN A 40 48.13 -16.67 -12.46
N ASN A 41 49.04 -16.36 -11.53
CA ASN A 41 48.75 -15.50 -10.37
C ASN A 41 48.50 -14.04 -10.73
N GLU A 42 49.00 -13.55 -11.87
CA GLU A 42 48.79 -12.15 -12.29
C GLU A 42 47.36 -11.92 -12.80
N ALA A 43 46.73 -12.95 -13.35
CA ALA A 43 45.33 -12.90 -13.79
C ALA A 43 44.34 -12.60 -12.66
N LEU A 44 44.69 -12.82 -11.38
CA LEU A 44 43.87 -12.47 -10.21
C LEU A 44 43.57 -10.96 -10.13
N PHE A 45 44.45 -10.14 -10.72
CA PHE A 45 44.39 -8.67 -10.71
C PHE A 45 43.77 -8.09 -11.99
N HIS A 46 43.49 -8.95 -12.99
CA HIS A 46 42.89 -8.50 -14.24
C HIS A 46 41.38 -8.33 -14.12
N HIS A 47 40.86 -7.40 -14.93
CA HIS A 47 39.44 -7.11 -15.03
C HIS A 47 38.74 -8.14 -15.90
N ILE A 48 37.92 -9.03 -15.33
CA ILE A 48 37.28 -10.14 -16.06
C ILE A 48 35.93 -9.76 -16.70
N THR A 49 35.34 -8.61 -16.35
CA THR A 49 34.07 -8.14 -16.92
C THR A 49 34.23 -6.81 -17.67
N VAL A 50 33.24 -6.50 -18.53
CA VAL A 50 33.10 -5.18 -19.17
C VAL A 50 32.99 -4.06 -18.12
N SER A 51 32.37 -4.36 -16.98
CA SER A 51 32.28 -3.46 -15.82
C SER A 51 33.61 -3.29 -15.08
N ARG A 52 34.71 -3.87 -15.57
CA ARG A 52 36.01 -3.89 -14.91
C ARG A 52 36.02 -4.54 -13.53
N ASP A 53 35.14 -5.51 -13.30
CA ASP A 53 35.17 -6.31 -12.08
C ASP A 53 36.35 -7.28 -12.12
N THR A 54 37.03 -7.44 -10.99
CA THR A 54 38.00 -8.52 -10.81
C THR A 54 37.31 -9.79 -10.30
N VAL A 55 38.01 -10.92 -10.30
CA VAL A 55 37.51 -12.17 -9.69
C VAL A 55 37.04 -11.96 -8.25
N PHE A 56 37.68 -11.07 -7.49
CA PHE A 56 37.33 -10.74 -6.11
C PHE A 56 36.02 -9.95 -5.99
N HIS A 57 35.74 -9.04 -6.92
CA HIS A 57 34.47 -8.30 -6.94
C HIS A 57 33.28 -9.26 -7.12
N ILE A 58 33.40 -10.21 -8.05
CA ILE A 58 32.35 -11.20 -8.29
C ILE A 58 32.23 -12.20 -7.13
N ALA A 59 33.37 -12.67 -6.59
CA ALA A 59 33.36 -13.56 -5.43
C ALA A 59 32.72 -12.89 -4.20
N ALA A 60 32.99 -11.60 -3.99
CA ALA A 60 32.36 -10.79 -2.94
C ALA A 60 30.87 -10.58 -3.19
N TYR A 61 30.46 -10.24 -4.41
CA TYR A 61 29.06 -10.11 -4.80
C TYR A 61 28.27 -11.42 -4.64
N LYS A 62 28.91 -12.58 -4.85
CA LYS A 62 28.30 -13.89 -4.59
C LYS A 62 28.21 -14.24 -3.11
N GLY A 63 29.00 -13.59 -2.25
CA GLY A 63 29.04 -13.87 -0.82
C GLY A 63 29.56 -15.27 -0.49
N CYS A 64 30.35 -15.90 -1.37
CA CYS A 64 30.89 -17.24 -1.13
C CYS A 64 32.20 -17.15 -0.34
N GLN A 65 32.13 -17.42 0.96
CA GLN A 65 33.29 -17.36 1.87
C GLN A 65 34.43 -18.28 1.43
N GLU A 66 34.14 -19.54 1.10
CA GLU A 66 35.14 -20.52 0.66
C GLU A 66 35.90 -20.03 -0.57
N MET A 67 35.18 -19.47 -1.55
CA MET A 67 35.78 -18.92 -2.77
C MET A 67 36.69 -17.74 -2.47
N LEU A 68 36.24 -16.79 -1.64
CA LEU A 68 37.07 -15.66 -1.22
C LEU A 68 38.32 -16.16 -0.47
N ARG A 69 38.17 -17.16 0.40
CA ARG A 69 39.30 -17.73 1.14
C ARG A 69 40.33 -18.36 0.21
N THR A 70 39.90 -19.18 -0.74
CA THR A 70 40.80 -19.79 -1.73
C THR A 70 41.52 -18.73 -2.56
N LEU A 71 40.79 -17.73 -3.06
CA LEU A 71 41.39 -16.63 -3.85
C LEU A 71 42.38 -15.80 -3.03
N LEU A 72 42.06 -15.50 -1.76
CA LEU A 72 42.97 -14.77 -0.86
C LEU A 72 44.22 -15.59 -0.49
N ASN A 73 44.11 -16.91 -0.35
CA ASN A 73 45.24 -17.79 -0.07
C ASN A 73 46.25 -17.85 -1.23
N LEU A 74 45.78 -17.67 -2.47
CA LEU A 74 46.66 -17.61 -3.65
C LEU A 74 47.49 -16.31 -3.68
N VAL A 75 46.99 -15.23 -3.06
CA VAL A 75 47.72 -13.97 -2.95
C VAL A 75 48.73 -14.03 -1.80
N LYS A 76 49.97 -14.39 -2.13
CA LYS A 76 51.06 -14.58 -1.14
C LYS A 76 51.50 -13.32 -0.39
N SER A 77 51.34 -12.12 -0.99
CA SER A 77 51.80 -10.85 -0.38
C SER A 77 50.65 -10.08 0.25
N GLN A 78 50.83 -9.65 1.51
CA GLN A 78 49.83 -8.84 2.22
C GLN A 78 49.62 -7.46 1.59
N THR A 79 50.67 -6.86 1.02
CA THR A 79 50.56 -5.60 0.27
C THR A 79 49.67 -5.75 -0.96
N LYS A 80 49.79 -6.88 -1.68
CA LYS A 80 48.93 -7.20 -2.81
C LYS A 80 47.49 -7.51 -2.38
N LYS A 81 47.27 -8.15 -1.22
CA LYS A 81 45.91 -8.33 -0.67
C LYS A 81 45.24 -6.98 -0.37
N ARG A 82 45.98 -6.01 0.19
CA ARG A 82 45.48 -4.65 0.40
C ARG A 82 45.19 -3.94 -0.94
N GLU A 83 46.04 -4.14 -1.94
CA GLU A 83 45.85 -3.59 -3.28
C GLU A 83 44.55 -4.09 -3.94
N VAL A 84 44.25 -5.39 -3.84
CA VAL A 84 42.99 -5.98 -4.31
C VAL A 84 41.77 -5.28 -3.72
N LEU A 85 41.80 -4.92 -2.43
CA LEU A 85 40.69 -4.24 -1.77
C LEU A 85 40.53 -2.77 -2.20
N LYS A 86 41.60 -2.15 -2.71
CA LYS A 86 41.57 -0.78 -3.26
C LYS A 86 41.23 -0.76 -4.75
N MET A 87 41.24 -1.91 -5.44
CA MET A 87 40.86 -1.97 -6.84
C MET A 87 39.39 -1.57 -7.01
N LYS A 88 39.14 -0.75 -8.03
CA LYS A 88 37.82 -0.20 -8.33
C LYS A 88 37.35 -0.65 -9.70
N ASN A 89 36.08 -1.01 -9.80
CA ASN A 89 35.42 -1.28 -11.07
C ASN A 89 35.00 0.02 -11.80
N ILE A 90 34.27 -0.06 -12.93
CA ILE A 90 33.84 1.13 -13.69
C ILE A 90 32.93 2.06 -12.88
N TYR A 91 32.25 1.55 -11.86
CA TYR A 91 31.37 2.33 -10.98
C TYR A 91 32.13 2.95 -9.80
N GLY A 92 33.42 2.64 -9.66
CA GLY A 92 34.22 3.04 -8.50
C GLY A 92 34.00 2.13 -7.28
N ASN A 93 33.24 1.04 -7.41
CA ASN A 93 33.01 0.11 -6.31
C ASN A 93 34.28 -0.70 -6.05
N THR A 94 34.61 -0.84 -4.77
CA THR A 94 35.64 -1.77 -4.29
C THR A 94 35.03 -3.14 -3.98
N VAL A 95 35.87 -4.13 -3.67
CA VAL A 95 35.43 -5.45 -3.21
C VAL A 95 34.49 -5.35 -2.00
N PHE A 96 34.73 -4.41 -1.08
CA PHE A 96 33.83 -4.17 0.06
C PHE A 96 32.46 -3.60 -0.36
N HIS A 97 32.41 -2.73 -1.37
CA HIS A 97 31.13 -2.21 -1.89
C HIS A 97 30.25 -3.31 -2.49
N GLU A 98 30.85 -4.32 -3.12
CA GLU A 98 30.11 -5.47 -3.65
C GLU A 98 29.73 -6.43 -2.53
N LEU A 99 30.63 -6.68 -1.57
CA LEU A 99 30.38 -7.59 -0.46
C LEU A 99 29.18 -7.19 0.40
N VAL A 100 29.04 -5.90 0.71
CA VAL A 100 27.97 -5.40 1.61
C VAL A 100 26.57 -5.60 1.04
N THR A 101 26.45 -5.82 -0.27
CA THR A 101 25.18 -6.19 -0.91
C THR A 101 24.71 -7.59 -0.48
N THR A 102 25.60 -8.41 0.08
CA THR A 102 25.33 -9.78 0.52
C THR A 102 25.16 -9.87 2.04
N ALA A 103 24.17 -10.60 2.52
CA ALA A 103 23.91 -10.80 3.95
C ALA A 103 24.95 -11.70 4.67
N ASN A 104 26.10 -11.97 4.06
CA ASN A 104 27.10 -12.89 4.60
C ASN A 104 28.13 -12.16 5.48
N ALA A 105 27.84 -12.07 6.77
CA ALA A 105 28.74 -11.48 7.76
C ALA A 105 30.05 -12.28 7.92
N GLU A 106 30.08 -13.58 7.63
CA GLU A 106 31.27 -14.41 7.75
C GLU A 106 32.29 -14.12 6.64
N ALA A 107 31.80 -13.86 5.41
CA ALA A 107 32.66 -13.43 4.31
C ALA A 107 33.26 -12.04 4.57
N ALA A 108 32.48 -11.13 5.17
CA ALA A 108 32.98 -9.84 5.65
C ALA A 108 33.99 -9.99 6.78
N ASP A 109 33.73 -10.88 7.73
CA ASP A 109 34.63 -11.16 8.83
C ASP A 109 35.94 -11.79 8.35
N LEU A 110 35.89 -12.69 7.37
CA LEU A 110 37.08 -13.24 6.72
C LEU A 110 37.91 -12.14 6.07
N LEU A 111 37.32 -11.30 5.21
CA LEU A 111 38.04 -10.22 4.52
C LEU A 111 38.61 -9.20 5.50
N THR A 112 37.86 -8.89 6.56
CA THR A 112 38.28 -7.96 7.60
C THR A 112 39.38 -8.56 8.47
N LYS A 113 39.29 -9.82 8.90
CA LYS A 113 40.34 -10.49 9.67
C LYS A 113 41.60 -10.72 8.85
N GLU A 114 41.48 -11.37 7.70
CA GLU A 114 42.61 -11.78 6.86
C GLU A 114 43.39 -10.60 6.26
N VAL A 115 42.73 -9.45 6.06
CA VAL A 115 43.36 -8.30 5.38
C VAL A 115 43.47 -7.06 6.26
N LEU A 116 42.52 -6.81 7.17
CA LEU A 116 42.54 -5.65 8.06
C LEU A 116 43.11 -5.96 9.47
N PHE A 117 43.18 -7.21 9.95
CA PHE A 117 43.65 -7.53 11.32
C PHE A 117 44.74 -8.62 11.45
N SER A 118 45.10 -9.33 10.38
CA SER A 118 45.99 -10.52 10.42
C SER A 118 47.47 -10.29 10.77
N ASP A 119 47.95 -9.06 10.96
CA ASP A 119 49.39 -8.83 11.15
C ASP A 119 49.92 -9.27 12.54
N GLY A 120 49.07 -9.65 13.51
CA GLY A 120 49.52 -10.03 14.87
C GLY A 120 50.28 -8.92 15.61
N ARG A 121 50.47 -7.75 14.97
CA ARG A 121 51.09 -6.56 15.52
C ARG A 121 50.02 -5.78 16.30
N PRO A 122 50.30 -5.39 17.55
CA PRO A 122 49.38 -4.54 18.31
C PRO A 122 49.16 -3.21 17.56
N LEU A 123 47.98 -2.61 17.78
CA LEU A 123 47.45 -1.35 17.23
C LEU A 123 48.32 -0.12 17.57
N ASN A 124 49.61 -0.11 17.19
CA ASN A 124 50.58 0.85 17.71
C ASN A 124 51.10 1.86 16.66
N HIS A 125 50.77 1.71 15.37
CA HIS A 125 51.14 2.68 14.34
C HIS A 125 49.90 3.38 13.74
N GLU A 126 49.79 4.69 13.99
CA GLU A 126 48.77 5.59 13.43
C GLU A 126 48.57 5.44 11.90
N ASN A 127 49.65 5.15 11.17
CA ASN A 127 49.61 5.03 9.71
C ASN A 127 48.83 3.79 9.23
N ASP A 128 48.91 2.66 9.94
CA ASP A 128 48.13 1.46 9.60
C ASP A 128 46.63 1.64 9.91
N ILE A 129 46.31 2.39 10.98
CA ILE A 129 44.91 2.71 11.33
C ILE A 129 44.30 3.62 10.27
N ARG A 130 45.03 4.67 9.85
CA ARG A 130 44.60 5.60 8.80
C ARG A 130 44.38 4.92 7.46
N GLU A 131 45.29 4.03 7.05
CA GLU A 131 45.15 3.32 5.77
C GLU A 131 43.95 2.35 5.78
N ARG A 132 43.66 1.71 6.92
CA ARG A 132 42.51 0.80 7.09
C ARG A 132 41.18 1.56 7.10
N GLU A 133 41.15 2.72 7.77
CA GLU A 133 39.99 3.63 7.74
C GLU A 133 39.74 4.11 6.30
N GLU A 134 40.79 4.39 5.53
CA GLU A 134 40.68 4.83 4.14
C GLU A 134 40.00 3.79 3.24
N ILE A 135 40.24 2.49 3.44
CA ILE A 135 39.58 1.41 2.66
C ILE A 135 38.07 1.33 2.97
N LEU A 136 37.66 1.53 4.23
CA LEU A 136 36.24 1.52 4.61
C LEU A 136 35.55 2.86 4.36
N ALA A 137 36.31 3.95 4.27
CA ALA A 137 35.82 5.29 3.92
C ALA A 137 35.92 5.59 2.42
N ASP A 138 36.43 4.64 1.64
CA ASP A 138 36.63 4.76 0.21
C ASP A 138 35.27 4.96 -0.48
N ARG A 139 35.20 5.93 -1.39
CA ARG A 139 33.95 6.30 -2.07
C ARG A 139 33.93 5.80 -3.51
N ASN A 140 32.77 5.31 -3.95
CA ASN A 140 32.50 5.02 -5.35
C ASN A 140 32.20 6.32 -6.14
N LYS A 141 31.87 6.20 -7.45
CA LYS A 141 31.58 7.37 -8.30
C LYS A 141 30.34 8.16 -7.90
N LEU A 142 29.46 7.56 -7.10
CA LEU A 142 28.28 8.23 -6.55
C LEU A 142 28.57 8.88 -5.19
N GLY A 143 29.75 8.64 -4.60
CA GLY A 143 30.11 9.14 -3.27
C GLY A 143 29.70 8.21 -2.13
N GLU A 144 29.29 6.98 -2.42
CA GLU A 144 28.84 6.01 -1.43
C GLU A 144 30.04 5.32 -0.79
N THR A 145 29.97 5.08 0.51
CA THR A 145 30.91 4.20 1.23
C THR A 145 30.32 2.79 1.33
N PRO A 146 31.10 1.74 1.66
CA PRO A 146 30.57 0.41 1.93
C PRO A 146 29.48 0.41 3.02
N LEU A 147 29.62 1.23 4.07
CA LEU A 147 28.58 1.35 5.11
C LEU A 147 27.28 1.96 4.54
N PHE A 148 27.40 3.00 3.72
CA PHE A 148 26.25 3.63 3.07
C PHE A 148 25.50 2.64 2.17
N ARG A 149 26.25 1.89 1.35
CA ARG A 149 25.71 0.88 0.45
C ARG A 149 25.10 -0.31 1.22
N ALA A 150 25.66 -0.71 2.35
CA ALA A 150 25.04 -1.72 3.21
C ALA A 150 23.62 -1.31 3.67
N ALA A 151 23.43 -0.02 4.00
CA ALA A 151 22.12 0.52 4.37
C ALA A 151 21.17 0.63 3.17
N GLU A 152 21.69 0.97 1.99
CA GLU A 152 20.92 1.01 0.73
C GLU A 152 20.32 -0.36 0.37
N TYR A 153 21.08 -1.43 0.54
CA TYR A 153 20.64 -2.80 0.26
C TYR A 153 19.89 -3.46 1.43
N GLY A 154 19.70 -2.77 2.56
CA GLY A 154 18.89 -3.27 3.67
C GLY A 154 19.57 -4.32 4.53
N ASN A 155 20.89 -4.37 4.51
CA ASN A 155 21.65 -5.42 5.17
C ASN A 155 22.03 -5.04 6.61
N MET A 156 21.10 -5.26 7.54
CA MET A 156 21.26 -4.90 8.96
C MET A 156 22.52 -5.49 9.59
N SER A 157 22.84 -6.76 9.30
CA SER A 157 24.01 -7.44 9.86
C SER A 157 25.31 -6.75 9.43
N MET A 158 25.41 -6.41 8.14
CA MET A 158 26.57 -5.69 7.60
C MET A 158 26.68 -4.26 8.11
N VAL A 159 25.55 -3.56 8.26
CA VAL A 159 25.54 -2.21 8.85
C VAL A 159 26.08 -2.24 10.28
N LYS A 160 25.57 -3.15 11.13
CA LYS A 160 26.05 -3.31 12.52
C LYS A 160 27.53 -3.71 12.56
N TYR A 161 27.94 -4.65 11.71
CA TYR A 161 29.33 -5.11 11.64
C TYR A 161 30.28 -3.96 11.27
N LEU A 162 30.05 -3.30 10.14
CA LEU A 162 30.92 -2.21 9.66
C LEU A 162 30.94 -1.02 10.62
N ALA A 163 29.78 -0.63 11.16
CA ALA A 163 29.74 0.45 12.16
C ALA A 163 30.58 0.10 13.40
N THR A 164 30.47 -1.14 13.91
CA THR A 164 31.27 -1.59 15.06
C THR A 164 32.76 -1.57 14.75
N GLN A 165 33.18 -2.00 13.56
CA GLN A 165 34.58 -1.97 13.16
C GLN A 165 35.12 -0.54 13.05
N ILE A 166 34.36 0.38 12.45
CA ILE A 166 34.74 1.80 12.35
C ILE A 166 34.93 2.42 13.75
N ILE A 167 33.99 2.17 14.67
CA ILE A 167 34.07 2.66 16.06
C ILE A 167 35.30 2.08 16.77
N ARG A 168 35.57 0.78 16.65
CA ARG A 168 36.74 0.13 17.28
C ARG A 168 38.07 0.71 16.81
N MET A 169 38.12 1.23 15.58
CA MET A 169 39.31 1.88 15.02
C MET A 169 39.43 3.37 15.39
N GLY A 170 38.47 3.93 16.14
CA GLY A 170 38.42 5.35 16.48
C GLY A 170 37.97 6.25 15.31
N GLY A 171 37.41 5.67 14.24
CA GLY A 171 36.97 6.39 13.06
C GLY A 171 35.66 7.15 13.27
N ASN A 172 35.45 8.21 12.50
CA ASN A 172 34.26 9.06 12.60
C ASN A 172 33.16 8.61 11.62
N LEU A 173 32.02 8.14 12.17
CA LEU A 173 30.91 7.66 11.36
C LEU A 173 30.27 8.74 10.47
N HIS A 174 30.36 10.02 10.84
CA HIS A 174 29.77 11.11 10.05
C HIS A 174 30.28 11.15 8.59
N ARG A 175 31.53 10.74 8.35
CA ARG A 175 32.11 10.69 7.00
C ARG A 175 31.41 9.68 6.08
N HIS A 176 30.78 8.66 6.67
CA HIS A 176 30.10 7.58 5.95
C HIS A 176 28.61 7.83 5.74
N TYR A 177 28.06 8.88 6.35
CA TYR A 177 26.62 9.15 6.35
C TYR A 177 26.14 10.00 5.19
N THR A 178 27.02 10.58 4.39
CA THR A 178 26.65 11.52 3.32
C THR A 178 27.22 11.09 1.97
N ARG A 179 26.36 11.17 0.95
CA ARG A 179 26.70 10.96 -0.45
C ARG A 179 26.93 12.31 -1.15
N ASP A 180 27.57 12.30 -2.32
CA ASP A 180 27.94 13.51 -3.06
C ASP A 180 26.72 14.30 -3.61
N ASP A 181 25.55 13.68 -3.65
CA ASP A 181 24.29 14.32 -3.98
C ASP A 181 23.53 14.90 -2.77
N GLY A 182 24.14 14.89 -1.59
CA GLY A 182 23.54 15.39 -0.35
C GLY A 182 22.54 14.44 0.29
N LEU A 183 22.31 13.23 -0.26
CA LEU A 183 21.53 12.21 0.42
C LEU A 183 22.29 11.70 1.65
N SER A 184 21.58 11.58 2.76
CA SER A 184 22.11 10.92 3.95
C SER A 184 21.80 9.42 3.94
N ILE A 185 22.56 8.65 4.72
CA ILE A 185 22.34 7.21 4.91
C ILE A 185 20.91 6.93 5.42
N LEU A 186 20.34 7.84 6.21
CA LEU A 186 18.98 7.73 6.71
C LEU A 186 17.95 7.91 5.58
N HIS A 187 18.16 8.88 4.67
CA HIS A 187 17.28 9.06 3.52
C HIS A 187 17.22 7.80 2.67
N VAL A 188 18.37 7.18 2.38
CA VAL A 188 18.42 5.97 1.55
C VAL A 188 17.82 4.77 2.28
N ALA A 189 18.05 4.61 3.59
CA ALA A 189 17.38 3.58 4.38
C ALA A 189 15.84 3.73 4.37
N VAL A 190 15.33 4.97 4.42
CA VAL A 190 13.89 5.26 4.30
C VAL A 190 13.38 4.98 2.88
N VAL A 191 14.09 5.41 1.84
CA VAL A 191 13.75 5.15 0.42
C VAL A 191 13.74 3.66 0.10
N GLY A 192 14.70 2.90 0.62
CA GLY A 192 14.76 1.45 0.53
C GLY A 192 13.72 0.71 1.39
N GLN A 193 12.91 1.43 2.18
CA GLN A 193 11.94 0.87 3.14
C GLN A 193 12.59 -0.05 4.19
N HIS A 194 13.87 0.18 4.48
CA HIS A 194 14.64 -0.54 5.49
C HIS A 194 14.48 0.13 6.86
N PHE A 195 13.23 0.23 7.34
CA PHE A 195 12.89 0.96 8.56
C PHE A 195 13.57 0.42 9.83
N ASP A 196 13.93 -0.87 9.86
CA ASP A 196 14.71 -1.44 10.95
C ASP A 196 16.10 -0.77 11.05
N ILE A 197 16.77 -0.54 9.91
CA ILE A 197 18.08 0.15 9.83
C ILE A 197 17.91 1.63 10.17
N ALA A 198 16.87 2.27 9.64
CA ALA A 198 16.58 3.68 9.94
C ALA A 198 16.34 3.90 11.44
N ASN A 199 15.60 3.02 12.11
CA ASN A 199 15.41 3.07 13.56
C ASN A 199 16.73 2.89 14.31
N TRP A 200 17.57 1.94 13.91
CA TRP A 200 18.90 1.74 14.51
C TRP A 200 19.80 2.96 14.34
N LEU A 201 19.81 3.59 13.15
CA LEU A 201 20.55 4.82 12.89
C LEU A 201 20.06 5.98 13.76
N MET A 202 18.74 6.12 13.93
CA MET A 202 18.15 7.15 14.78
C MET A 202 18.43 6.93 16.27
N GLU A 203 18.53 5.67 16.73
CA GLU A 203 18.92 5.35 18.11
C GLU A 203 20.39 5.69 18.39
N LYS A 204 21.27 5.62 17.39
CA LYS A 204 22.70 5.94 17.51
C LYS A 204 23.01 7.41 17.28
N GLU A 205 22.44 8.00 16.22
CA GLU A 205 22.75 9.35 15.74
C GLU A 205 21.47 10.12 15.39
N PRO A 206 20.74 10.67 16.39
CA PRO A 206 19.49 11.39 16.17
C PRO A 206 19.60 12.62 15.26
N GLN A 207 20.81 13.21 15.15
CA GLN A 207 21.05 14.40 14.32
C GLN A 207 20.83 14.14 12.83
N LEU A 208 20.85 12.87 12.38
CA LEU A 208 20.57 12.51 11.00
C LEU A 208 19.16 12.89 10.53
N ALA A 209 18.20 13.07 11.46
CA ALA A 209 16.84 13.49 11.12
C ALA A 209 16.77 14.89 10.52
N THR A 210 17.67 15.80 10.90
CA THR A 210 17.65 17.20 10.45
C THR A 210 18.38 17.43 9.13
N TYR A 211 19.04 16.40 8.59
CA TYR A 211 19.78 16.49 7.34
C TYR A 211 18.78 16.69 6.20
N LYS A 212 19.08 17.62 5.29
CA LYS A 212 18.26 17.90 4.10
C LYS A 212 19.01 17.45 2.85
N ASP A 213 18.30 16.83 1.92
CA ASP A 213 18.83 16.51 0.60
C ASP A 213 19.00 17.78 -0.27
N LYS A 214 19.54 17.64 -1.50
CA LYS A 214 19.66 18.76 -2.46
C LYS A 214 18.33 19.43 -2.81
N SER A 215 17.20 18.76 -2.61
CA SER A 215 15.85 19.31 -2.82
C SER A 215 15.26 19.97 -1.58
N GLY A 216 15.96 19.95 -0.44
CA GLY A 216 15.51 20.51 0.84
C GLY A 216 14.67 19.54 1.68
N LYS A 217 14.52 18.28 1.27
CA LYS A 217 13.70 17.28 1.97
C LYS A 217 14.48 16.61 3.08
N THR A 218 13.84 16.43 4.23
CA THR A 218 14.34 15.56 5.32
C THR A 218 13.81 14.13 5.16
N SER A 219 14.30 13.21 5.99
CA SER A 219 13.82 11.82 6.01
C SER A 219 12.34 11.72 6.38
N LEU A 220 11.81 12.67 7.18
CA LEU A 220 10.38 12.75 7.49
C LEU A 220 9.53 13.12 6.27
N HIS A 221 10.01 14.02 5.40
CA HIS A 221 9.35 14.34 4.14
C HIS A 221 9.27 13.11 3.22
N LEU A 222 10.36 12.35 3.13
CA LEU A 222 10.38 11.12 2.34
C LEU A 222 9.42 10.08 2.90
N LEU A 223 9.43 9.87 4.22
CA LEU A 223 8.51 8.93 4.89
C LEU A 223 7.03 9.34 4.70
N ALA A 224 6.72 10.64 4.79
CA ALA A 224 5.38 11.18 4.55
C ALA A 224 4.90 11.00 3.10
N SER A 225 5.83 10.85 2.14
CA SER A 225 5.49 10.56 0.74
C SER A 225 5.18 9.08 0.47
N MET A 226 5.48 8.18 1.42
CA MET A 226 5.39 6.73 1.25
C MET A 226 4.09 6.15 1.82
N GLY A 227 2.98 6.33 1.12
CA GLY A 227 1.68 5.77 1.54
C GLY A 227 1.69 4.25 1.77
N ASN A 228 2.45 3.48 1.00
CA ASN A 228 2.50 2.02 1.16
C ASN A 228 3.22 1.55 2.43
N ALA A 229 4.00 2.43 3.08
CA ALA A 229 4.71 2.12 4.31
C ALA A 229 3.79 2.08 5.55
N PHE A 230 2.54 2.56 5.41
CA PHE A 230 1.59 2.69 6.52
C PHE A 230 0.28 1.97 6.23
N LYS A 231 -0.34 1.48 7.31
CA LYS A 231 -1.59 0.73 7.24
C LYS A 231 -2.73 1.59 6.71
N SER A 232 -2.82 2.84 7.17
CA SER A 232 -3.91 3.76 6.85
C SER A 232 -4.09 4.01 5.35
N SER A 233 -2.99 4.05 4.60
CA SER A 233 -2.92 4.31 3.16
C SER A 233 -2.72 3.07 2.29
N SER A 234 -2.14 1.98 2.81
CA SER A 234 -1.86 0.77 2.02
C SER A 234 -3.07 -0.18 1.87
N ILE A 235 -4.05 -0.11 2.77
CA ILE A 235 -5.09 -1.16 2.90
C ILE A 235 -6.47 -0.67 2.44
N THR A 236 -6.75 -0.79 1.14
CA THR A 236 -8.10 -0.96 0.58
C THR A 236 -8.37 -2.45 0.36
N LEU A 237 -8.22 -3.27 1.41
CA LEU A 237 -8.40 -4.71 1.32
C LEU A 237 -9.80 -5.11 1.80
N GLY A 238 -10.40 -6.09 1.12
CA GLY A 238 -11.68 -6.68 1.54
C GLY A 238 -11.63 -7.26 2.96
N ILE A 239 -12.79 -7.30 3.61
CA ILE A 239 -13.04 -7.65 5.03
C ILE A 239 -12.14 -8.79 5.54
N PHE A 240 -12.00 -9.88 4.77
CA PHE A 240 -11.21 -11.05 5.17
C PHE A 240 -9.73 -10.78 5.38
N LYS A 241 -9.10 -9.96 4.54
CA LYS A 241 -7.67 -9.67 4.70
C LYS A 241 -7.44 -8.68 5.85
N GLU A 242 -8.39 -7.78 6.11
CA GLU A 242 -8.32 -6.89 7.26
C GLU A 242 -8.39 -7.69 8.58
N LEU A 243 -9.28 -8.67 8.67
CA LEU A 243 -9.37 -9.59 9.81
C LEU A 243 -8.04 -10.35 10.04
N ILE A 244 -7.46 -10.93 8.98
CA ILE A 244 -6.18 -11.64 9.07
C ILE A 244 -5.08 -10.67 9.56
N TYR A 245 -5.05 -9.44 9.05
CA TYR A 245 -4.06 -8.44 9.45
C TYR A 245 -4.11 -8.13 10.95
N TYR A 246 -5.30 -7.95 11.53
CA TYR A 246 -5.44 -7.72 12.97
C TYR A 246 -5.00 -8.92 13.82
N CYS A 247 -5.24 -10.13 13.32
CA CYS A 247 -4.85 -11.37 13.98
C CYS A 247 -3.36 -11.74 13.85
N LEU A 248 -2.55 -11.00 13.10
CA LEU A 248 -1.11 -11.28 13.01
C LEU A 248 -0.35 -10.73 14.24
N PRO A 249 0.74 -11.35 14.71
CA PRO A 249 1.56 -10.79 15.79
C PRO A 249 2.23 -9.46 15.40
N ASN A 250 2.32 -8.50 16.34
CA ASN A 250 2.96 -7.19 16.12
C ASN A 250 4.49 -7.22 16.29
N GLY A 251 5.03 -8.17 17.06
CA GLY A 251 6.43 -8.20 17.47
C GLY A 251 7.33 -9.06 16.59
N SER A 252 8.64 -8.79 16.66
CA SER A 252 9.69 -9.71 16.22
C SER A 252 9.52 -11.04 16.95
N CYS A 253 9.10 -12.09 16.25
CA CYS A 253 9.09 -13.45 16.80
C CYS A 253 10.48 -14.10 16.80
N ASN A 254 11.55 -13.29 16.86
CA ASN A 254 12.92 -13.75 16.99
C ASN A 254 13.42 -13.38 18.38
N GLY A 255 13.66 -14.41 19.19
CA GLY A 255 14.72 -14.41 20.19
C GLY A 255 16.07 -14.70 19.52
N ASP A 256 16.36 -14.07 18.38
CA ASP A 256 17.67 -14.14 17.72
C ASP A 256 18.45 -12.86 18.07
N GLU A 257 18.71 -12.67 19.36
CA GLU A 257 19.90 -11.95 19.81
C GLU A 257 21.11 -12.88 19.97
N SER A 258 20.98 -14.16 19.62
CA SER A 258 22.12 -15.08 19.51
C SER A 258 22.51 -15.30 18.04
N ASN A 259 23.06 -14.25 17.44
CA ASN A 259 24.14 -14.37 16.45
C ASN A 259 25.14 -13.22 16.71
N GLU A 260 25.39 -12.93 17.99
CA GLU A 260 26.68 -12.39 18.38
C GLU A 260 27.72 -13.44 18.01
N LEU A 261 28.52 -13.15 16.98
CA LEU A 261 29.77 -13.84 16.73
C LEU A 261 30.56 -13.88 18.06
N PRO A 262 31.13 -15.02 18.46
CA PRO A 262 31.91 -15.11 19.68
C PRO A 262 33.19 -14.28 19.50
N LEU A 263 33.22 -13.09 20.08
CA LEU A 263 34.42 -12.27 20.19
C LEU A 263 35.00 -12.45 21.59
N ASP A 264 35.96 -13.38 21.62
CA ASP A 264 37.06 -13.59 22.55
C ASP A 264 36.96 -13.04 23.99
N SER A 265 37.01 -13.98 24.91
CA SER A 265 37.24 -13.82 26.33
C SER A 265 38.59 -13.16 26.61
N GLN A 266 38.60 -11.95 27.18
CA GLN A 266 39.51 -11.55 28.28
C GLN A 266 39.30 -10.07 28.65
N LYS A 267 38.46 -9.85 29.66
CA LYS A 267 38.75 -8.98 30.80
C LYS A 267 37.65 -9.18 31.85
N LYS A 268 37.92 -10.11 32.77
CA LYS A 268 37.42 -9.99 34.14
C LYS A 268 38.17 -8.82 34.77
N ASP A 269 37.42 -7.96 35.47
CA ASP A 269 37.71 -7.32 36.76
C ASP A 269 36.53 -6.35 37.01
N LEU A 270 35.55 -6.70 37.85
CA LEU A 270 35.46 -6.48 39.30
C LEU A 270 35.13 -5.03 39.70
N GLU A 271 34.02 -4.91 40.43
CA GLU A 271 33.51 -3.76 41.21
C GLU A 271 32.69 -2.68 40.46
N GLN A 272 31.36 -2.73 40.59
CA GLN A 272 30.71 -2.02 41.70
C GLN A 272 29.22 -2.41 41.80
N ASP A 273 28.91 -2.94 42.97
CA ASP A 273 27.58 -3.26 43.47
C ASP A 273 26.88 -1.99 44.02
N GLU A 274 25.55 -2.08 44.06
CA GLU A 274 24.59 -1.34 44.90
C GLU A 274 24.07 0.05 44.50
N ALA A 275 22.84 0.03 43.97
CA ALA A 275 21.60 0.65 44.51
C ALA A 275 20.72 1.12 43.34
N SER A 276 19.48 0.66 43.12
CA SER A 276 18.41 0.49 44.10
C SER A 276 17.21 -0.25 43.48
N LYS A 277 16.50 -0.97 44.34
CA LYS A 277 15.30 -1.79 44.13
C LYS A 277 14.16 -1.02 43.46
N ALA A 278 13.61 -1.58 42.37
CA ALA A 278 12.20 -1.42 42.01
C ALA A 278 11.64 -2.72 41.40
N ARG A 279 10.86 -3.43 42.22
CA ARG A 279 9.76 -4.37 41.87
C ARG A 279 9.98 -5.34 40.70
N ASN A 280 10.38 -6.56 41.06
CA ASN A 280 10.05 -7.77 40.29
C ASN A 280 8.52 -7.98 40.28
N GLN A 281 7.88 -7.78 39.13
CA GLN A 281 6.68 -8.51 38.75
C GLN A 281 7.11 -9.61 37.76
N PRO A 282 6.76 -10.89 38.00
CA PRO A 282 7.06 -11.94 37.03
C PRO A 282 6.07 -11.82 35.86
N ASP A 283 6.59 -11.46 34.68
CA ASP A 283 5.84 -11.44 33.42
C ASP A 283 5.35 -12.86 33.06
N ARG A 284 4.09 -13.15 33.39
CA ARG A 284 3.41 -14.43 33.13
C ARG A 284 2.97 -14.61 31.67
N SER A 285 3.40 -13.75 30.73
CA SER A 285 2.89 -13.65 29.35
C SER A 285 3.83 -14.20 28.25
N ASN A 286 5.05 -14.63 28.59
CA ASN A 286 6.05 -15.02 27.57
C ASN A 286 5.87 -16.40 26.94
N GLY A 287 5.08 -17.30 27.54
CA GLY A 287 4.86 -18.66 27.00
C GLY A 287 3.80 -18.72 25.90
N THR A 288 2.68 -18.01 26.08
CA THR A 288 1.55 -18.01 25.15
C THR A 288 1.82 -17.18 23.89
N SER A 289 2.60 -16.09 24.02
CA SER A 289 3.02 -15.25 22.88
C SER A 289 3.98 -16.00 21.94
N LYS A 290 4.89 -16.82 22.47
CA LYS A 290 5.79 -17.67 21.68
C LYS A 290 5.06 -18.77 20.92
N LEU A 291 4.10 -19.46 21.57
CA LEU A 291 3.26 -20.46 20.90
C LEU A 291 2.40 -19.84 19.80
N TYR A 292 1.80 -18.67 20.07
CA TYR A 292 1.04 -17.92 19.09
C TYR A 292 1.88 -17.48 17.88
N CYS A 293 3.07 -16.92 18.12
CA CYS A 293 4.06 -16.64 17.08
C CYS A 293 4.43 -17.90 16.28
N GLY A 294 4.65 -19.02 16.97
CA GLY A 294 5.01 -20.31 16.36
C GLY A 294 3.95 -20.83 15.39
N VAL A 295 2.67 -20.77 15.78
CA VAL A 295 1.53 -21.15 14.91
C VAL A 295 1.48 -20.29 13.66
N TRP A 296 1.62 -18.97 13.77
CA TRP A 296 1.65 -18.08 12.61
C TRP A 296 2.87 -18.28 11.72
N ARG A 297 4.01 -18.70 12.28
CA ARG A 297 5.22 -19.09 11.52
C ARG A 297 4.96 -20.31 10.64
N CYS A 298 4.32 -21.33 11.18
CA CYS A 298 3.90 -22.50 10.40
C CYS A 298 2.89 -22.13 9.30
N LEU A 299 1.91 -21.26 9.61
CA LEU A 299 0.93 -20.80 8.63
C LEU A 299 1.57 -19.96 7.51
N ALA A 300 2.53 -19.09 7.83
CA ALA A 300 3.27 -18.29 6.86
C ALA A 300 4.16 -19.16 5.95
N GLN A 301 4.76 -20.23 6.49
CA GLN A 301 5.55 -21.17 5.71
C GLN A 301 4.69 -21.95 4.70
N GLY A 302 3.45 -22.29 5.06
CA GLY A 302 2.51 -22.92 4.15
C GLY A 302 1.90 -21.97 3.13
N TRP A 303 1.56 -20.73 3.53
CA TRP A 303 0.77 -19.79 2.73
C TRP A 303 1.52 -18.48 2.47
N LYS A 304 2.06 -18.32 1.25
CA LYS A 304 2.77 -17.10 0.80
C LYS A 304 1.98 -15.80 0.98
N MET A 305 0.65 -15.85 0.99
CA MET A 305 -0.19 -14.67 1.25
C MET A 305 -0.05 -14.18 2.69
N ILE A 306 -0.05 -15.09 3.66
CA ILE A 306 0.09 -14.76 5.09
C ILE A 306 1.50 -14.24 5.36
N ASP A 307 2.54 -14.87 4.79
CA ASP A 307 3.92 -14.39 4.89
C ASP A 307 4.07 -12.95 4.37
N ARG A 308 3.53 -12.64 3.19
CA ARG A 308 3.54 -11.27 2.65
C ARG A 308 2.83 -10.27 3.56
N MET A 309 1.66 -10.63 4.08
CA MET A 309 0.90 -9.76 5.00
C MET A 309 1.62 -9.54 6.32
N TRP A 310 2.31 -10.56 6.83
CA TRP A 310 3.06 -10.45 8.07
C TRP A 310 4.31 -9.59 7.91
N LYS A 311 5.06 -9.75 6.82
CA LYS A 311 6.17 -8.86 6.45
C LYS A 311 5.70 -7.41 6.31
N GLN A 312 4.57 -7.19 5.66
CA GLN A 312 3.96 -5.88 5.53
C GLN A 312 3.55 -5.29 6.90
N LYS A 313 2.97 -6.10 7.79
CA LYS A 313 2.64 -5.66 9.15
C LYS A 313 3.87 -5.27 9.95
N LYS A 314 4.96 -6.06 9.87
CA LYS A 314 6.24 -5.73 10.51
C LYS A 314 6.77 -4.38 9.99
N MET A 315 6.76 -4.19 8.68
CA MET A 315 7.15 -2.95 8.03
C MET A 315 6.33 -1.76 8.54
N HIS A 316 5.00 -1.88 8.61
CA HIS A 316 4.13 -0.82 9.14
C HIS A 316 4.49 -0.47 10.61
N THR A 317 4.72 -1.47 11.47
CA THR A 317 5.11 -1.24 12.87
C THR A 317 6.45 -0.50 12.96
N SER A 318 7.46 -0.93 12.18
CA SER A 318 8.77 -0.27 12.16
C SER A 318 8.70 1.15 11.58
N ALA A 319 7.86 1.40 10.57
CA ALA A 319 7.64 2.72 9.99
C ALA A 319 6.95 3.69 10.98
N VAL A 320 5.99 3.20 11.77
CA VAL A 320 5.34 4.01 12.83
C VAL A 320 6.34 4.36 13.94
N LYS A 321 7.18 3.41 14.38
CA LYS A 321 8.25 3.70 15.35
C LYS A 321 9.25 4.74 14.82
N LEU A 322 9.59 4.64 13.54
CA LEU A 322 10.48 5.60 12.90
C LEU A 322 9.84 6.99 12.82
N ALA A 323 8.56 7.06 12.40
CA ALA A 323 7.81 8.30 12.33
C ALA A 323 7.75 9.03 13.67
N SER A 324 7.42 8.33 14.76
CA SER A 324 7.37 8.96 16.09
C SER A 324 8.73 9.46 16.57
N THR A 325 9.81 8.77 16.21
CA THR A 325 11.18 9.21 16.52
C THR A 325 11.58 10.43 15.69
N LEU A 326 11.25 10.43 14.39
CA LEU A 326 11.54 11.55 13.49
C LEU A 326 10.75 12.81 13.85
N VAL A 327 9.45 12.69 14.17
CA VAL A 327 8.61 13.85 14.54
C VAL A 327 9.14 14.57 15.79
N ARG A 328 9.75 13.84 16.72
CA ARG A 328 10.34 14.41 17.95
C ARG A 328 11.68 15.14 17.72
N THR A 329 12.38 14.81 16.64
CA THR A 329 13.77 15.26 16.40
C THR A 329 13.86 16.25 15.24
N ASP A 330 13.03 16.08 14.23
CA ASP A 330 12.98 16.92 13.03
C ASP A 330 12.29 18.26 13.35
N THR A 331 12.95 19.38 13.06
CA THR A 331 12.42 20.74 13.21
C THR A 331 11.74 21.27 11.95
N SER A 332 11.77 20.52 10.85
CA SER A 332 11.23 20.94 9.55
C SER A 332 9.72 21.09 9.51
N TRP A 333 9.01 20.67 10.56
CA TRP A 333 7.59 21.01 10.71
C TRP A 333 7.37 22.51 10.88
N PHE A 334 8.36 23.30 11.34
CA PHE A 334 8.21 24.73 11.68
C PHE A 334 8.16 25.68 10.46
N ASP A 335 8.71 25.28 9.31
CA ASP A 335 8.83 26.14 8.13
C ASP A 335 7.46 26.27 7.41
N SER A 336 6.59 27.16 7.88
CA SER A 336 5.30 27.47 7.21
C SER A 336 5.46 28.57 6.16
N HIS A 337 4.78 28.42 5.03
CA HIS A 337 4.64 29.49 4.04
C HIS A 337 3.66 30.57 4.54
N LYS A 338 3.91 31.82 4.16
CA LYS A 338 2.98 32.94 4.39
C LYS A 338 1.96 32.99 3.25
N ALA A 339 0.68 33.16 3.58
CA ALA A 339 -0.37 33.36 2.58
C ALA A 339 -0.17 34.69 1.83
N GLU A 340 -0.52 34.74 0.54
CA GLU A 340 -0.71 36.02 -0.16
C GLU A 340 -2.00 36.65 0.37
N GLU A 341 -1.95 37.91 0.82
CA GLU A 341 -3.10 38.63 1.38
C GLU A 341 -4.24 38.75 0.35
N GLY A 342 -5.24 37.89 0.49
CA GLY A 342 -6.46 37.85 -0.32
C GLY A 342 -7.64 37.31 0.48
N ASP A 343 -7.75 37.70 1.76
CA ASP A 343 -8.66 37.13 2.76
C ASP A 343 -10.13 37.62 2.64
N THR A 344 -10.61 37.97 1.45
CA THR A 344 -11.99 38.47 1.28
C THR A 344 -12.85 37.57 0.39
N ILE A 345 -14.01 37.20 0.92
CA ILE A 345 -15.10 36.53 0.19
C ILE A 345 -15.47 37.41 -1.02
N CYS A 346 -15.35 36.87 -2.23
CA CYS A 346 -15.64 37.59 -3.47
C CYS A 346 -16.90 36.99 -4.12
N LEU A 347 -18.01 37.74 -4.08
CA LEU A 347 -19.26 37.36 -4.72
C LEU A 347 -19.35 37.84 -6.18
N GLU A 348 -18.61 38.91 -6.49
CA GLU A 348 -18.53 39.53 -7.83
C GLU A 348 -17.06 39.81 -8.17
N ARG A 349 -16.51 39.17 -9.21
CA ARG A 349 -15.34 39.71 -9.92
C ARG A 349 -15.84 40.39 -11.18
N LYS A 350 -15.46 41.65 -11.39
CA LYS A 350 -15.71 42.33 -12.67
C LYS A 350 -15.02 41.53 -13.78
N ASP A 351 -15.75 41.28 -14.85
CA ASP A 351 -15.26 40.61 -16.04
C ASP A 351 -14.25 41.53 -16.74
N GLU A 352 -12.98 41.45 -16.37
CA GLU A 352 -11.92 41.87 -17.28
C GLU A 352 -11.81 40.80 -18.36
N GLU A 353 -12.34 41.09 -19.55
CA GLU A 353 -12.24 40.26 -20.74
C GLU A 353 -10.77 39.86 -20.99
N LYS A 354 -10.41 38.64 -20.56
CA LYS A 354 -9.31 37.89 -21.14
C LYS A 354 -9.89 36.66 -21.81
N ALA A 355 -10.26 36.85 -23.08
CA ALA A 355 -10.47 35.75 -24.01
C ALA A 355 -9.18 34.92 -24.09
N LYS A 356 -9.21 33.71 -23.52
CA LYS A 356 -8.30 32.61 -23.84
C LYS A 356 -9.09 31.31 -23.85
N ASP A 357 -9.25 30.79 -25.06
CA ASP A 357 -9.55 29.43 -25.48
C ASP A 357 -10.10 28.45 -24.42
N GLU A 358 -11.34 28.03 -24.66
CA GLU A 358 -11.93 26.81 -24.11
C GLU A 358 -11.18 25.56 -24.62
N LYS A 359 -9.97 25.33 -24.09
CA LYS A 359 -9.27 24.04 -24.03
C LYS A 359 -8.02 24.06 -23.14
N SER A 360 -7.96 24.93 -22.14
CA SER A 360 -6.95 24.83 -21.08
C SER A 360 -7.54 25.10 -19.68
N ALA A 361 -8.36 24.18 -19.16
CA ALA A 361 -8.65 24.09 -17.72
C ALA A 361 -7.44 23.54 -16.90
N ALA A 362 -6.24 23.70 -17.44
CA ALA A 362 -4.98 23.18 -16.92
C ALA A 362 -3.85 24.18 -17.24
N SER A 363 -3.93 25.40 -16.71
CA SER A 363 -2.71 26.16 -16.39
C SER A 363 -2.39 25.84 -14.94
N GLY A 364 -1.21 25.40 -14.53
CA GLY A 364 0.07 25.32 -15.17
C GLY A 364 1.01 25.20 -13.98
N MET A 365 1.69 24.07 -13.85
CA MET A 365 2.58 23.79 -12.73
C MET A 365 3.72 24.81 -12.77
N LYS A 366 3.58 25.95 -12.08
CA LYS A 366 4.74 26.75 -11.70
C LYS A 366 5.47 25.96 -10.64
N SER A 367 6.53 25.28 -11.06
CA SER A 367 7.52 24.68 -10.17
C SER A 367 8.23 25.80 -9.39
N SER A 368 7.61 26.30 -8.32
CA SER A 368 8.27 27.18 -7.36
C SER A 368 9.05 26.33 -6.35
N SER A 369 10.34 26.59 -6.24
CA SER A 369 11.40 25.73 -5.71
C SER A 369 11.44 25.56 -4.19
N GLY A 370 10.42 24.98 -3.57
CA GLY A 370 10.64 24.43 -2.23
C GLY A 370 9.72 23.28 -1.92
N THR A 371 9.90 22.70 -0.75
CA THR A 371 9.18 21.52 -0.25
C THR A 371 8.03 21.94 0.65
N ASP A 372 6.85 21.34 0.46
CA ASP A 372 5.75 21.48 1.42
C ASP A 372 6.10 20.77 2.72
N THR A 373 5.47 21.16 3.82
CA THR A 373 5.73 20.57 5.14
C THR A 373 5.39 19.07 5.15
N PRO A 374 6.07 18.26 5.99
CA PRO A 374 5.79 16.83 6.07
C PRO A 374 4.34 16.51 6.41
N LEU A 375 3.68 17.39 7.18
CA LEU A 375 2.27 17.27 7.54
C LEU A 375 1.36 17.33 6.31
N ILE A 376 1.58 18.29 5.41
CA ILE A 376 0.79 18.46 4.18
C ILE A 376 1.03 17.28 3.23
N ILE A 377 2.27 16.81 3.11
CA ILE A 377 2.61 15.62 2.31
C ILE A 377 1.92 14.37 2.89
N ALA A 378 1.96 14.18 4.21
CA ALA A 378 1.29 13.05 4.86
C ALA A 378 -0.24 13.10 4.67
N ALA A 379 -0.83 14.30 4.68
CA ALA A 379 -2.25 14.50 4.42
C ALA A 379 -2.64 14.19 2.97
N SER A 380 -1.78 14.53 1.98
CA SER A 380 -2.03 14.23 0.57
C SER A 380 -1.91 12.73 0.26
N THR A 381 -0.95 12.04 0.89
CA THR A 381 -0.78 10.59 0.73
C THR A 381 -1.80 9.78 1.53
N GLY A 382 -2.30 10.34 2.63
CA GLY A 382 -3.30 9.72 3.50
C GLY A 382 -2.72 8.94 4.67
N ILE A 383 -1.50 9.26 5.10
CA ILE A 383 -0.82 8.60 6.21
C ILE A 383 -1.33 9.18 7.54
N VAL A 384 -2.38 8.57 8.07
CA VAL A 384 -3.06 9.03 9.30
C VAL A 384 -2.13 8.96 10.51
N GLU A 385 -1.24 7.97 10.56
CA GLU A 385 -0.31 7.75 11.67
C GLU A 385 0.65 8.93 11.84
N ILE A 386 1.26 9.42 10.76
CA ILE A 386 2.16 10.60 10.78
C ILE A 386 1.37 11.86 11.13
N VAL A 387 0.20 12.07 10.49
CA VAL A 387 -0.64 13.26 10.74
C VAL A 387 -1.03 13.31 12.21
N LYS A 388 -1.46 12.19 12.79
CA LYS A 388 -1.82 12.10 14.20
C LYS A 388 -0.63 12.41 15.10
N GLU A 389 0.52 11.78 14.87
CA GLU A 389 1.70 11.95 15.70
C GLU A 389 2.20 13.40 15.69
N ILE A 390 2.22 14.06 14.52
CA ILE A 390 2.59 15.48 14.40
C ILE A 390 1.60 16.37 15.16
N LEU A 391 0.28 16.15 15.00
CA LEU A 391 -0.73 17.01 15.61
C LEU A 391 -0.92 16.77 17.12
N ASP A 392 -0.53 15.60 17.63
CA ASP A 392 -0.54 15.30 19.06
C ASP A 392 0.68 15.92 19.76
N MET A 393 1.84 15.96 19.09
CA MET A 393 3.05 16.62 19.59
C MET A 393 3.02 18.14 19.41
N TYR A 394 2.53 18.62 18.27
CA TYR A 394 2.52 20.03 17.87
C TYR A 394 1.13 20.44 17.36
N PRO A 395 0.16 20.71 18.25
CA PRO A 395 -1.21 21.08 17.86
C PRO A 395 -1.28 22.29 16.92
N GLN A 396 -0.38 23.27 17.10
CA GLN A 396 -0.28 24.47 16.26
C GLN A 396 0.04 24.17 14.79
N ALA A 397 0.64 23.01 14.49
CA ALA A 397 0.99 22.64 13.12
C ALA A 397 -0.23 22.50 12.20
N VAL A 398 -1.44 22.34 12.78
CA VAL A 398 -2.69 22.24 12.03
C VAL A 398 -3.01 23.48 11.17
N GLU A 399 -2.47 24.64 11.54
CA GLU A 399 -2.66 25.90 10.81
C GLU A 399 -1.68 26.08 9.65
N HIS A 400 -0.77 25.14 9.42
CA HIS A 400 0.24 25.25 8.37
C HIS A 400 -0.41 25.21 6.99
N ILE A 401 0.16 26.01 6.09
CA ILE A 401 -0.35 26.23 4.74
C ILE A 401 0.71 25.77 3.74
N SER A 402 0.27 25.09 2.69
CA SER A 402 1.12 24.72 1.55
C SER A 402 1.56 25.96 0.75
N LYS A 403 2.43 25.76 -0.23
CA LYS A 403 2.83 26.80 -1.20
C LYS A 403 1.69 27.38 -2.01
N THR A 404 0.66 26.57 -2.24
CA THR A 404 -0.53 26.94 -3.00
C THR A 404 -1.59 27.62 -2.12
N GLY A 405 -1.29 27.93 -0.86
CA GLY A 405 -2.27 28.52 0.06
C GLY A 405 -3.21 27.47 0.67
N GLN A 406 -2.94 26.18 0.46
CA GLN A 406 -3.84 25.11 0.90
C GLN A 406 -3.51 24.68 2.33
N ASN A 407 -4.48 24.84 3.23
CA ASN A 407 -4.44 24.16 4.52
C ASN A 407 -4.61 22.63 4.40
N ILE A 408 -4.41 21.92 5.52
CA ILE A 408 -4.52 20.46 5.61
C ILE A 408 -5.90 19.90 5.15
N LEU A 409 -7.00 20.65 5.34
CA LEU A 409 -8.34 20.21 4.91
C LEU A 409 -8.48 20.25 3.40
N HIS A 410 -8.00 21.30 2.73
CA HIS A 410 -7.98 21.38 1.26
C HIS A 410 -7.30 20.15 0.67
N VAL A 411 -6.09 19.84 1.17
CA VAL A 411 -5.27 18.73 0.66
C VAL A 411 -5.91 17.37 0.96
N ALA A 412 -6.40 17.15 2.18
CA ALA A 412 -7.09 15.90 2.51
C ALA A 412 -8.35 15.68 1.65
N ILE A 413 -9.08 16.74 1.33
CA ILE A 413 -10.31 16.68 0.52
C ILE A 413 -10.00 16.44 -0.96
N LEU A 414 -9.02 17.17 -1.51
CA LEU A 414 -8.57 17.06 -2.89
C LEU A 414 -8.10 15.63 -3.22
N HIS A 415 -7.40 14.98 -2.28
CA HIS A 415 -6.90 13.62 -2.43
C HIS A 415 -7.86 12.52 -1.93
N ARG A 416 -9.10 12.87 -1.55
CA ARG A 416 -10.13 11.94 -1.01
C ARG A 416 -9.63 11.12 0.19
N LYS A 417 -8.79 11.70 1.06
CA LYS A 417 -8.25 11.05 2.26
C LYS A 417 -9.19 11.23 3.45
N TYR A 418 -10.31 10.50 3.43
CA TYR A 418 -11.39 10.62 4.41
C TYR A 418 -10.92 10.46 5.87
N LYS A 419 -10.04 9.49 6.14
CA LYS A 419 -9.54 9.24 7.50
C LYS A 419 -8.77 10.43 8.07
N VAL A 420 -7.97 11.10 7.23
CA VAL A 420 -7.26 12.33 7.59
C VAL A 420 -8.26 13.47 7.80
N PHE A 421 -9.20 13.65 6.86
CA PHE A 421 -10.26 14.65 6.99
C PHE A 421 -11.05 14.50 8.30
N LYS A 422 -11.47 13.27 8.66
CA LYS A 422 -12.19 12.97 9.90
C LYS A 422 -11.36 13.32 11.13
N LEU A 423 -10.07 12.95 11.15
CA LEU A 423 -9.15 13.25 12.25
C LEU A 423 -8.98 14.77 12.49
N VAL A 424 -8.76 15.52 11.41
CA VAL A 424 -8.56 16.98 11.52
C VAL A 424 -9.86 17.69 11.86
N HIS A 425 -10.97 17.28 11.25
CA HIS A 425 -12.28 17.92 11.45
C HIS A 425 -12.83 17.78 12.87
N THR A 426 -12.37 16.79 13.65
CA THR A 426 -12.74 16.65 15.07
C THR A 426 -12.05 17.65 15.99
N LYS A 427 -10.98 18.32 15.55
CA LYS A 427 -10.25 19.31 16.35
C LYS A 427 -10.97 20.67 16.34
N GLU A 428 -10.79 21.49 17.38
CA GLU A 428 -11.51 22.76 17.53
C GLU A 428 -11.10 23.78 16.45
N GLU A 429 -9.83 23.75 16.05
CA GLU A 429 -9.21 24.61 15.04
C GLU A 429 -9.82 24.38 13.65
N ALA A 430 -10.46 23.23 13.41
CA ALA A 430 -11.12 22.91 12.15
C ALA A 430 -12.17 23.95 11.76
N LYS A 431 -12.83 24.60 12.72
CA LYS A 431 -13.82 25.67 12.45
C LYS A 431 -13.21 26.86 11.70
N ARG A 432 -11.93 27.17 11.96
CA ARG A 432 -11.18 28.23 11.26
C ARG A 432 -10.69 27.73 9.91
N LEU A 433 -10.13 26.52 9.86
CA LEU A 433 -9.57 25.92 8.65
C LEU A 433 -10.61 25.74 7.53
N VAL A 434 -11.85 25.41 7.90
CA VAL A 434 -12.97 25.28 6.93
C VAL A 434 -13.24 26.59 6.16
N ARG A 435 -12.88 27.74 6.73
CA ARG A 435 -13.04 29.06 6.11
C ARG A 435 -11.84 29.49 5.26
N GLY A 436 -10.77 28.69 5.26
CA GLY A 436 -9.57 28.99 4.48
C GLY A 436 -9.87 29.04 2.99
N ILE A 437 -9.19 29.95 2.29
CA ILE A 437 -9.22 30.11 0.84
C ILE A 437 -7.77 29.95 0.37
N ASP A 438 -7.54 29.13 -0.66
CA ASP A 438 -6.20 28.95 -1.20
C ASP A 438 -5.79 30.09 -2.16
N ASN A 439 -4.56 30.02 -2.68
CA ASN A 439 -4.04 31.05 -3.59
C ASN A 439 -4.83 31.12 -4.89
N ASP A 440 -5.58 30.09 -5.29
CA ASP A 440 -6.45 30.11 -6.48
C ASP A 440 -7.86 30.64 -6.18
N GLY A 441 -8.09 31.11 -4.96
CA GLY A 441 -9.41 31.53 -4.51
C GLY A 441 -10.36 30.35 -4.29
N CYS A 442 -9.87 29.12 -4.25
CA CYS A 442 -10.66 27.92 -4.07
C CYS A 442 -10.89 27.65 -2.58
N THR A 443 -12.14 27.33 -2.24
CA THR A 443 -12.53 26.85 -0.90
C THR A 443 -12.40 25.34 -0.83
N ILE A 444 -12.51 24.76 0.37
CA ILE A 444 -12.56 23.30 0.54
C ILE A 444 -13.67 22.61 -0.31
N LEU A 445 -14.77 23.30 -0.62
CA LEU A 445 -15.84 22.75 -1.47
C LEU A 445 -15.43 22.69 -2.95
N HIS A 446 -14.61 23.64 -3.43
CA HIS A 446 -14.04 23.56 -4.78
C HIS A 446 -13.09 22.35 -4.90
N HIS A 447 -12.27 22.09 -3.88
CA HIS A 447 -11.41 20.91 -3.83
C HIS A 447 -12.20 19.59 -3.74
N ALA A 448 -13.38 19.60 -3.12
CA ALA A 448 -14.29 18.45 -3.12
C ALA A 448 -14.89 18.18 -4.50
N ALA A 449 -15.02 19.21 -5.35
CA ALA A 449 -15.46 19.08 -6.73
C ALA A 449 -14.34 18.67 -7.70
N ASP A 450 -13.08 18.92 -7.34
CA ASP A 450 -11.93 18.58 -8.18
C ASP A 450 -11.60 17.08 -8.09
N ILE A 451 -11.47 16.42 -9.24
CA ILE A 451 -11.13 14.99 -9.41
C ILE A 451 -9.72 14.76 -9.95
N LYS A 452 -8.90 15.80 -10.17
CA LYS A 452 -7.55 15.67 -10.79
C LYS A 452 -6.65 14.67 -10.08
N TYR A 453 -6.71 14.62 -8.76
CA TYR A 453 -5.87 13.77 -7.92
C TYR A 453 -6.57 12.47 -7.48
N TYR A 454 -7.77 12.20 -8.01
CA TYR A 454 -8.56 11.02 -7.72
C TYR A 454 -8.87 10.25 -9.01
N GLN A 455 -8.30 9.05 -9.15
CA GLN A 455 -8.48 8.21 -10.33
C GLN A 455 -9.62 7.19 -10.21
N GLY A 456 -10.52 7.35 -9.23
CA GLY A 456 -11.54 6.34 -8.93
C GLY A 456 -10.96 5.15 -8.15
N GLY A 457 -11.71 4.64 -7.17
CA GLY A 457 -11.39 3.36 -6.54
C GLY A 457 -11.73 2.18 -7.45
N THR A 458 -11.43 0.95 -7.03
CA THR A 458 -11.93 -0.30 -7.66
C THR A 458 -13.43 -0.49 -7.38
N ILE A 459 -14.24 0.51 -7.67
CA ILE A 459 -15.69 0.49 -7.44
C ILE A 459 -16.32 -0.15 -8.68
N PRO A 460 -17.20 -1.15 -8.53
CA PRO A 460 -17.60 -1.98 -9.65
C PRO A 460 -18.59 -1.33 -10.63
N THR A 461 -19.15 -0.15 -10.34
CA THR A 461 -20.24 0.43 -11.16
C THR A 461 -20.18 1.97 -11.26
N PRO A 462 -20.27 2.56 -12.46
CA PRO A 462 -20.23 4.02 -12.66
C PRO A 462 -21.28 4.81 -11.85
N ALA A 463 -22.48 4.23 -11.66
CA ALA A 463 -23.53 4.88 -10.88
C ALA A 463 -23.19 5.00 -9.38
N LEU A 464 -22.45 4.02 -8.82
CA LEU A 464 -22.00 4.04 -7.44
C LEU A 464 -20.83 5.00 -7.24
N GLU A 465 -19.92 5.10 -8.22
CA GLU A 465 -18.83 6.08 -8.22
C GLU A 465 -19.39 7.51 -8.16
N LEU A 466 -20.32 7.85 -9.05
CA LEU A 466 -20.95 9.17 -9.06
C LEU A 466 -21.71 9.45 -7.76
N GLN A 467 -22.42 8.45 -7.23
CA GLN A 467 -23.12 8.58 -5.95
C GLN A 467 -22.15 8.90 -4.80
N GLN A 468 -20.98 8.27 -4.77
CA GLN A 468 -19.98 8.52 -3.72
C GLN A 468 -19.41 9.94 -3.82
N GLU A 469 -19.08 10.41 -5.02
CA GLU A 469 -18.61 11.79 -5.22
C GLU A 469 -19.68 12.81 -4.83
N LEU A 470 -20.95 12.55 -5.15
CA LEU A 470 -22.06 13.42 -4.73
C LEU A 470 -22.23 13.43 -3.20
N LYS A 471 -22.23 12.26 -2.55
CA LYS A 471 -22.30 12.16 -1.09
C LYS A 471 -21.12 12.86 -0.43
N TRP A 472 -19.93 12.73 -1.00
CA TRP A 472 -18.71 13.39 -0.53
C TRP A 472 -18.83 14.91 -0.63
N PHE A 473 -19.25 15.41 -1.79
CA PHE A 473 -19.46 16.83 -2.03
C PHE A 473 -20.52 17.42 -1.08
N GLU A 474 -21.65 16.74 -0.87
CA GLU A 474 -22.67 17.14 0.10
C GLU A 474 -22.17 17.12 1.55
N ALA A 475 -21.36 16.11 1.91
CA ALA A 475 -20.78 16.00 3.24
C ALA A 475 -19.87 17.21 3.53
N VAL A 476 -18.99 17.58 2.59
CA VAL A 476 -18.13 18.77 2.71
C VAL A 476 -18.98 20.05 2.73
N LYS A 477 -19.99 20.16 1.86
CA LYS A 477 -20.91 21.31 1.80
C LYS A 477 -21.62 21.56 3.14
N LYS A 478 -22.06 20.49 3.81
CA LYS A 478 -22.72 20.58 5.13
C LYS A 478 -21.79 21.06 6.25
N LYS A 479 -20.48 20.87 6.11
CA LYS A 479 -19.49 21.32 7.10
C LYS A 479 -19.10 22.79 6.94
N MET A 480 -19.38 23.38 5.78
CA MET A 480 -19.06 24.78 5.49
C MET A 480 -20.17 25.74 5.92
N PRO A 481 -19.84 27.00 6.27
CA PRO A 481 -20.83 28.05 6.39
C PRO A 481 -21.52 28.33 5.05
N VAL A 482 -22.84 28.55 5.08
CA VAL A 482 -23.69 28.63 3.88
C VAL A 482 -23.22 29.69 2.88
N HIS A 483 -22.76 30.86 3.34
CA HIS A 483 -22.33 31.95 2.45
C HIS A 483 -21.08 31.61 1.62
N PHE A 484 -20.25 30.65 2.04
CA PHE A 484 -19.11 30.19 1.24
C PHE A 484 -19.50 29.27 0.08
N THR A 485 -20.75 28.78 0.03
CA THR A 485 -21.21 27.93 -1.08
C THR A 485 -21.31 28.70 -2.39
N MET A 486 -21.54 30.01 -2.32
CA MET A 486 -21.64 30.92 -3.47
C MET A 486 -20.31 31.62 -3.79
N HIS A 487 -19.24 31.31 -3.07
CA HIS A 487 -17.91 31.86 -3.32
C HIS A 487 -17.41 31.43 -4.70
N ARG A 488 -16.75 32.36 -5.42
CA ARG A 488 -16.20 32.12 -6.74
C ARG A 488 -14.68 32.09 -6.73
N ASN A 489 -14.09 31.06 -7.34
CA ASN A 489 -12.64 30.96 -7.47
C ASN A 489 -12.08 31.96 -8.50
N LYS A 490 -10.74 31.98 -8.72
CA LYS A 490 -10.07 32.84 -9.72
C LYS A 490 -10.67 32.76 -11.14
N ASN A 491 -11.29 31.64 -11.48
CA ASN A 491 -11.92 31.41 -12.78
C ASN A 491 -13.42 31.80 -12.80
N ASN A 492 -13.89 32.54 -11.80
CA ASN A 492 -15.28 32.99 -11.66
C ASN A 492 -16.32 31.83 -11.59
N MET A 493 -15.87 30.62 -11.22
CA MET A 493 -16.74 29.45 -11.06
C MET A 493 -17.10 29.24 -9.60
N THR A 494 -18.34 28.83 -9.33
CA THR A 494 -18.73 28.28 -8.02
C THR A 494 -18.35 26.80 -7.92
N ALA A 495 -18.27 26.27 -6.70
CA ALA A 495 -17.96 24.85 -6.50
C ALA A 495 -19.01 23.91 -7.11
N ASP A 496 -20.30 24.30 -7.09
CA ASP A 496 -21.38 23.55 -7.74
C ASP A 496 -21.22 23.53 -9.29
N GLN A 497 -20.78 24.64 -9.89
CA GLN A 497 -20.50 24.70 -11.33
C GLN A 497 -19.27 23.87 -11.69
N LEU A 498 -18.21 23.97 -10.89
CA LEU A 498 -17.00 23.17 -11.06
C LEU A 498 -17.31 21.67 -10.99
N PHE A 499 -18.12 21.24 -10.02
CA PHE A 499 -18.53 19.85 -9.87
C PHE A 499 -19.24 19.33 -11.12
N LYS A 500 -20.24 20.06 -11.62
CA LYS A 500 -20.98 19.70 -12.84
C LYS A 500 -20.08 19.67 -14.08
N GLY A 501 -19.10 20.57 -14.17
CA GLY A 501 -18.12 20.58 -15.24
C GLY A 501 -17.23 19.33 -15.25
N MET A 502 -16.66 18.99 -14.09
CA MET A 502 -15.70 17.88 -13.97
C MET A 502 -16.34 16.50 -13.98
N HIS A 503 -17.56 16.35 -13.46
CA HIS A 503 -18.26 15.07 -13.37
C HIS A 503 -19.24 14.84 -14.55
N LYS A 504 -19.13 15.61 -15.64
CA LYS A 504 -20.04 15.51 -16.79
C LYS A 504 -19.94 14.16 -17.48
N ASP A 505 -18.73 13.64 -17.66
CA ASP A 505 -18.51 12.37 -18.33
C ASP A 505 -18.89 11.19 -17.44
N GLN A 506 -18.59 11.27 -16.12
CA GLN A 506 -19.07 10.29 -15.15
C GLN A 506 -20.60 10.21 -15.09
N LEU A 507 -21.30 11.36 -15.16
CA LEU A 507 -22.76 11.38 -15.26
C LEU A 507 -23.25 10.66 -16.51
N LYS A 508 -22.65 10.92 -17.68
CA LYS A 508 -23.04 10.22 -18.92
C LYS A 508 -22.84 8.71 -18.81
N SER A 509 -21.69 8.26 -18.33
CA SER A 509 -21.42 6.84 -18.12
C SER A 509 -22.37 6.20 -17.10
N ALA A 510 -22.70 6.91 -16.02
CA ALA A 510 -23.69 6.45 -15.04
C ALA A 510 -25.10 6.36 -15.63
N GLN A 511 -25.52 7.36 -16.41
CA GLN A 511 -26.83 7.36 -17.10
C GLN A 511 -26.94 6.21 -18.10
N GLU A 512 -25.92 6.00 -18.93
CA GLU A 512 -25.88 4.90 -19.89
C GLU A 512 -25.92 3.54 -19.19
N TRP A 513 -25.09 3.36 -18.14
CA TRP A 513 -25.06 2.13 -17.37
C TRP A 513 -26.42 1.82 -16.72
N VAL A 514 -27.07 2.81 -16.09
CA VAL A 514 -28.38 2.64 -15.45
C VAL A 514 -29.45 2.29 -16.48
N LYS A 515 -29.44 2.93 -17.66
CA LYS A 515 -30.39 2.64 -18.75
C LYS A 515 -30.22 1.22 -19.27
N ASN A 516 -29.00 0.84 -19.65
CA ASN A 516 -28.69 -0.49 -20.19
C ASN A 516 -28.98 -1.60 -19.18
N THR A 517 -28.62 -1.38 -17.91
CA THR A 517 -28.91 -2.33 -16.83
C THR A 517 -30.42 -2.45 -16.59
N SER A 518 -31.14 -1.34 -16.49
CA SER A 518 -32.60 -1.36 -16.26
C SER A 518 -33.36 -2.01 -17.41
N GLN A 519 -32.93 -1.78 -18.66
CA GLN A 519 -33.50 -2.43 -19.84
C GLN A 519 -33.24 -3.94 -19.82
N SER A 520 -32.00 -4.37 -19.57
CA SER A 520 -31.63 -5.78 -19.51
C SER A 520 -32.33 -6.52 -18.36
N CYS A 521 -32.49 -5.88 -17.20
CA CYS A 521 -33.21 -6.49 -16.09
C CYS A 521 -34.73 -6.52 -16.33
N SER A 522 -35.29 -5.52 -17.02
CA SER A 522 -36.70 -5.53 -17.42
C SER A 522 -37.00 -6.67 -18.38
N THR A 523 -36.14 -6.93 -19.37
CA THR A 523 -36.34 -8.05 -20.31
C THR A 523 -36.29 -9.39 -19.58
N VAL A 524 -35.34 -9.59 -18.66
CA VAL A 524 -35.28 -10.80 -17.83
C VAL A 524 -36.54 -10.93 -16.96
N ALA A 525 -36.99 -9.85 -16.31
CA ALA A 525 -38.21 -9.87 -15.51
C ALA A 525 -39.45 -10.25 -16.37
N VAL A 526 -39.59 -9.67 -17.56
CA VAL A 526 -40.68 -10.02 -18.48
C VAL A 526 -40.58 -11.50 -18.89
N LEU A 527 -39.39 -12.00 -19.25
CA LEU A 527 -39.19 -13.41 -19.60
C LEU A 527 -39.60 -14.34 -18.44
N VAL A 528 -39.15 -14.05 -17.21
CA VAL A 528 -39.53 -14.81 -16.02
C VAL A 528 -41.05 -14.75 -15.79
N ALA A 529 -41.66 -13.57 -15.92
CA ALA A 529 -43.10 -13.41 -15.78
C ALA A 529 -43.87 -14.24 -16.82
N THR A 530 -43.41 -14.29 -18.08
CA THR A 530 -44.06 -15.09 -19.13
C THR A 530 -43.97 -16.59 -18.86
N VAL A 531 -42.83 -17.09 -18.37
CA VAL A 531 -42.65 -18.52 -18.05
C VAL A 531 -43.55 -18.93 -16.88
N VAL A 532 -43.61 -18.11 -15.83
CA VAL A 532 -44.47 -18.34 -14.65
C VAL A 532 -45.94 -18.24 -15.02
N PHE A 533 -46.32 -17.23 -15.82
CA PHE A 533 -47.69 -17.07 -16.28
C PHE A 533 -48.15 -18.29 -17.10
N ALA A 534 -47.31 -18.83 -17.98
CA ALA A 534 -47.63 -20.06 -18.70
C ALA A 534 -47.78 -21.26 -17.73
N ALA A 535 -46.88 -21.40 -16.76
CA ALA A 535 -46.91 -22.47 -15.76
C ALA A 535 -48.19 -22.47 -14.91
N ALA A 536 -48.73 -21.29 -14.59
CA ALA A 536 -50.00 -21.15 -13.88
C ALA A 536 -51.20 -21.78 -14.62
N TYR A 537 -51.24 -21.67 -15.95
CA TYR A 537 -52.32 -22.24 -16.77
C TYR A 537 -52.06 -23.68 -17.17
N THR A 538 -50.80 -24.11 -17.24
CA THR A 538 -50.41 -25.50 -17.50
C THR A 538 -50.17 -26.26 -16.18
N ALA A 539 -51.23 -26.45 -15.38
CA ALA A 539 -51.10 -27.07 -14.06
C ALA A 539 -50.42 -28.46 -14.14
N PRO A 540 -49.41 -28.74 -13.29
CA PRO A 540 -48.71 -30.02 -13.30
C PRO A 540 -49.69 -31.17 -13.04
N GLY A 541 -49.66 -32.18 -13.92
CA GLY A 541 -50.59 -33.32 -13.89
C GLY A 541 -51.90 -33.11 -14.65
N GLY A 542 -52.17 -31.92 -15.18
CA GLY A 542 -53.36 -31.62 -15.99
C GLY A 542 -54.64 -31.39 -15.19
N PHE A 543 -55.73 -31.10 -15.91
CA PHE A 543 -57.05 -30.82 -15.33
C PHE A 543 -57.98 -32.02 -15.49
N ARG A 544 -58.83 -32.28 -14.49
CA ARG A 544 -59.88 -33.29 -14.59
C ARG A 544 -60.94 -32.82 -15.61
N PRO A 545 -61.36 -33.69 -16.55
CA PRO A 545 -62.32 -33.32 -17.58
C PRO A 545 -63.73 -33.01 -17.05
N THR A 546 -64.05 -33.42 -15.81
CA THR A 546 -65.39 -33.28 -15.23
C THR A 546 -65.67 -31.92 -14.60
N ASN A 547 -64.66 -31.25 -14.06
CA ASN A 547 -64.83 -30.02 -13.27
C ASN A 547 -63.70 -29.01 -13.44
N GLY A 548 -62.74 -29.25 -14.33
CA GLY A 548 -61.61 -28.37 -14.59
C GLY A 548 -60.64 -28.22 -13.41
N ARG A 549 -60.76 -29.04 -12.35
CA ARG A 549 -59.84 -28.96 -11.20
C ARG A 549 -58.51 -29.67 -11.49
N PRO A 550 -57.38 -29.14 -11.02
CA PRO A 550 -56.07 -29.79 -11.14
C PRO A 550 -56.08 -31.19 -10.53
N ILE A 551 -55.50 -32.18 -11.21
CA ILE A 551 -55.50 -33.58 -10.77
C ILE A 551 -54.74 -33.78 -9.45
N LEU A 552 -53.68 -32.98 -9.23
CA LEU A 552 -52.78 -33.08 -8.07
C LEU A 552 -53.14 -32.12 -6.91
N LEU A 553 -54.33 -31.51 -6.93
CA LEU A 553 -54.76 -30.49 -5.97
C LEU A 553 -54.69 -30.95 -4.49
N GLU A 554 -54.89 -32.25 -4.23
CA GLU A 554 -54.91 -32.83 -2.88
C GLU A 554 -53.51 -33.03 -2.27
N ARG A 555 -52.42 -32.83 -3.04
CA ARG A 555 -51.05 -32.97 -2.55
C ARG A 555 -50.55 -31.64 -1.96
N PRO A 556 -49.89 -31.64 -0.79
CA PRO A 556 -49.39 -30.40 -0.17
C PRO A 556 -48.37 -29.66 -1.05
N MET A 557 -47.58 -30.39 -1.84
CA MET A 557 -46.61 -29.82 -2.78
C MET A 557 -47.27 -29.01 -3.91
N TYR A 558 -48.53 -29.30 -4.25
CA TYR A 558 -49.28 -28.52 -5.24
C TYR A 558 -49.65 -27.14 -4.70
N SER A 559 -50.05 -27.05 -3.42
CA SER A 559 -50.30 -25.76 -2.76
C SER A 559 -49.01 -24.93 -2.69
N PHE A 560 -47.89 -25.53 -2.31
CA PHE A 560 -46.57 -24.86 -2.32
C PHE A 560 -46.19 -24.34 -3.72
N PHE A 561 -46.38 -25.15 -4.76
CA PHE A 561 -46.19 -24.73 -6.15
C PHE A 561 -47.03 -23.49 -6.48
N THR A 562 -48.34 -23.51 -6.24
CA THR A 562 -49.22 -22.37 -6.59
C THR A 562 -48.86 -21.08 -5.87
N VAL A 563 -48.48 -21.15 -4.58
CA VAL A 563 -48.11 -19.97 -3.79
C VAL A 563 -46.80 -19.36 -4.31
N MET A 564 -45.80 -20.19 -4.57
CA MET A 564 -44.52 -19.73 -5.11
C MET A 564 -44.66 -19.20 -6.54
N ASP A 565 -45.55 -19.77 -7.35
CA ASP A 565 -45.79 -19.33 -8.73
C ASP A 565 -46.43 -17.94 -8.76
N VAL A 566 -47.49 -17.72 -7.96
CA VAL A 566 -48.13 -16.39 -7.81
C VAL A 566 -47.15 -15.37 -7.22
N ALA A 567 -46.37 -15.74 -6.21
CA ALA A 567 -45.36 -14.87 -5.62
C ALA A 567 -44.26 -14.49 -6.63
N GLY A 568 -43.83 -15.44 -7.46
CA GLY A 568 -42.87 -15.23 -8.54
C GLY A 568 -43.39 -14.28 -9.61
N LEU A 569 -44.67 -14.42 -10.01
CA LEU A 569 -45.31 -13.57 -11.00
C LEU A 569 -45.48 -12.13 -10.49
N ALA A 570 -46.03 -11.97 -9.29
CA ALA A 570 -46.28 -10.66 -8.70
C ALA A 570 -44.97 -9.87 -8.49
N SER A 571 -43.92 -10.53 -8.00
CA SER A 571 -42.60 -9.92 -7.83
C SER A 571 -41.95 -9.57 -9.16
N SER A 572 -42.10 -10.39 -10.21
CA SER A 572 -41.55 -10.08 -11.53
C SER A 572 -42.20 -8.85 -12.16
N LEU A 573 -43.53 -8.77 -12.14
CA LEU A 573 -44.26 -7.61 -12.67
C LEU A 573 -43.92 -6.33 -11.88
N THR A 574 -43.80 -6.44 -10.56
CA THR A 574 -43.36 -5.32 -9.70
C THR A 574 -41.95 -4.85 -10.09
N SER A 575 -41.02 -5.78 -10.36
CA SER A 575 -39.67 -5.46 -10.81
C SER A 575 -39.68 -4.71 -12.15
N VAL A 576 -40.50 -5.14 -13.12
CA VAL A 576 -40.67 -4.44 -14.42
C VAL A 576 -41.13 -3.00 -14.22
N VAL A 577 -42.15 -2.77 -13.39
CA VAL A 577 -42.67 -1.42 -13.11
C VAL A 577 -41.58 -0.53 -12.49
N ILE A 578 -40.77 -1.07 -11.57
CA ILE A 578 -39.68 -0.33 -10.95
C ILE A 578 -38.60 0.04 -11.98
N PHE A 579 -38.15 -0.89 -12.82
CA PHE A 579 -37.14 -0.59 -13.85
C PHE A 579 -37.67 0.37 -14.92
N LEU A 580 -38.93 0.27 -15.31
CA LEU A 580 -39.58 1.24 -16.20
C LEU A 580 -39.65 2.64 -15.57
N SER A 581 -39.88 2.72 -14.26
CA SER A 581 -39.81 3.98 -13.50
C SER A 581 -38.40 4.60 -13.47
N ILE A 582 -37.34 3.80 -13.63
CA ILE A 582 -35.97 4.30 -13.76
C ILE A 582 -35.75 4.85 -15.19
N LEU A 583 -36.20 4.10 -16.21
CA LEU A 583 -36.05 4.49 -17.62
C LEU A 583 -36.79 5.78 -17.99
N THR A 584 -37.88 6.08 -17.27
CA THR A 584 -38.69 7.30 -17.47
C THR A 584 -38.22 8.51 -16.63
N SER A 585 -37.21 8.33 -15.78
CA SER A 585 -36.66 9.41 -14.93
C SER A 585 -35.71 10.33 -15.72
N SER A 586 -35.61 11.59 -15.31
CA SER A 586 -34.67 12.58 -15.86
C SER A 586 -33.19 12.21 -15.66
N LEU A 587 -32.88 11.40 -14.62
CA LEU A 587 -31.53 10.94 -14.27
C LEU A 587 -30.56 12.11 -14.09
N GLU A 588 -30.95 13.10 -13.31
CA GLU A 588 -30.09 14.23 -12.94
C GLU A 588 -29.16 13.87 -11.77
N TYR A 589 -28.16 14.71 -11.49
CA TYR A 589 -27.24 14.50 -10.36
C TYR A 589 -27.95 14.19 -9.04
N GLN A 590 -29.02 14.93 -8.71
CA GLN A 590 -29.77 14.74 -7.47
C GLN A 590 -30.48 13.38 -7.39
N ASP A 591 -30.88 12.81 -8.53
CA ASP A 591 -31.51 11.49 -8.59
C ASP A 591 -30.51 10.39 -8.21
N PHE A 592 -29.23 10.56 -8.55
CA PHE A 592 -28.16 9.60 -8.27
C PHE A 592 -27.75 9.54 -6.79
N LEU A 593 -28.10 10.54 -5.97
CA LEU A 593 -27.80 10.52 -4.54
C LEU A 593 -28.46 9.35 -3.80
N ASN A 594 -29.77 9.18 -4.00
CA ASN A 594 -30.56 8.19 -3.26
C ASN A 594 -31.64 7.53 -4.13
N THR A 595 -32.32 8.28 -4.99
CA THR A 595 -33.52 7.80 -5.69
C THR A 595 -33.22 6.66 -6.64
N VAL A 596 -32.25 6.83 -7.55
CA VAL A 596 -31.85 5.82 -8.54
C VAL A 596 -31.36 4.55 -7.84
N HIS A 597 -30.47 4.70 -6.85
CA HIS A 597 -29.88 3.56 -6.16
C HIS A 597 -30.92 2.75 -5.37
N ARG A 598 -31.89 3.42 -4.72
CA ARG A 598 -33.00 2.76 -4.02
C ARG A 598 -33.91 2.02 -4.98
N LYS A 599 -34.31 2.66 -6.09
CA LYS A 599 -35.15 2.02 -7.11
C LYS A 599 -34.43 0.81 -7.72
N LEU A 600 -33.15 0.95 -8.06
CA LEU A 600 -32.34 -0.13 -8.63
C LEU A 600 -32.21 -1.32 -7.66
N SER A 601 -31.93 -1.03 -6.38
CA SER A 601 -31.83 -2.05 -5.33
C SER A 601 -33.16 -2.79 -5.12
N LEU A 602 -34.27 -2.05 -5.07
CA LEU A 602 -35.62 -2.61 -4.95
C LEU A 602 -35.97 -3.48 -6.16
N GLY A 603 -35.70 -3.00 -7.38
CA GLY A 603 -35.95 -3.73 -8.63
C GLY A 603 -35.18 -5.05 -8.67
N PHE A 604 -33.92 -5.04 -8.24
CA PHE A 604 -33.11 -6.24 -8.07
C PHE A 604 -33.71 -7.20 -7.05
N ILE A 605 -34.01 -6.76 -5.81
CA ILE A 605 -34.58 -7.62 -4.77
C ILE A 605 -35.81 -8.38 -5.29
N PHE A 606 -36.73 -7.69 -5.96
CA PHE A 606 -37.92 -8.32 -6.54
C PHE A 606 -37.60 -9.26 -7.70
N LEU A 607 -36.69 -8.90 -8.61
CA LEU A 607 -36.27 -9.76 -9.72
C LEU A 607 -35.69 -11.09 -9.21
N PHE A 608 -34.84 -11.00 -8.20
CA PHE A 608 -34.14 -12.16 -7.69
C PHE A 608 -35.02 -13.03 -6.80
N PHE A 609 -35.92 -12.41 -6.04
CA PHE A 609 -36.99 -13.13 -5.37
C PHE A 609 -37.85 -13.89 -6.41
N SER A 610 -38.17 -13.26 -7.54
CA SER A 610 -38.91 -13.91 -8.63
C SER A 610 -38.17 -15.12 -9.19
N VAL A 611 -36.89 -14.97 -9.58
CA VAL A 611 -36.06 -16.09 -10.08
C VAL A 611 -35.93 -17.22 -9.06
N THR A 612 -35.77 -16.89 -7.77
CA THR A 612 -35.70 -17.92 -6.73
C THR A 612 -37.04 -18.66 -6.60
N SER A 613 -38.15 -17.92 -6.65
CA SER A 613 -39.50 -18.49 -6.64
C SER A 613 -39.72 -19.41 -7.83
N THR A 614 -39.27 -19.05 -9.04
CA THR A 614 -39.42 -19.89 -10.23
C THR A 614 -38.56 -21.15 -10.20
N MET A 615 -37.36 -21.07 -9.63
CA MET A 615 -36.55 -22.26 -9.40
C MET A 615 -37.26 -23.20 -8.42
N LEU A 616 -37.84 -22.67 -7.33
CA LEU A 616 -38.61 -23.45 -6.37
C LEU A 616 -39.87 -24.06 -6.98
N THR A 617 -40.61 -23.33 -7.83
CA THR A 617 -41.77 -23.90 -8.53
C THR A 617 -41.34 -25.03 -9.46
N PHE A 618 -40.23 -24.89 -10.18
CA PHE A 618 -39.66 -25.96 -11.01
C PHE A 618 -39.25 -27.19 -10.20
N THR A 619 -38.68 -27.01 -9.00
CA THR A 619 -38.40 -28.16 -8.12
C THR A 619 -39.68 -28.85 -7.68
N ALA A 620 -40.72 -28.09 -7.34
CA ALA A 620 -42.01 -28.62 -6.90
C ALA A 620 -42.72 -29.36 -8.04
N THR A 621 -42.67 -28.87 -9.28
CA THR A 621 -43.26 -29.56 -10.44
C THR A 621 -42.57 -30.90 -10.71
N ILE A 622 -41.23 -30.98 -10.62
CA ILE A 622 -40.53 -32.27 -10.80
C ILE A 622 -40.92 -33.25 -9.69
N LEU A 623 -40.98 -32.80 -8.43
CA LEU A 623 -41.39 -33.66 -7.30
C LEU A 623 -42.85 -34.14 -7.42
N LEU A 624 -43.71 -33.32 -8.02
CA LEU A 624 -45.11 -33.68 -8.30
C LEU A 624 -45.25 -34.68 -9.45
N LEU A 625 -44.38 -34.62 -10.47
CA LEU A 625 -44.47 -35.41 -11.69
C LEU A 625 -43.69 -36.74 -11.63
N VAL A 626 -42.52 -36.75 -10.98
CA VAL A 626 -41.64 -37.93 -10.92
C VAL A 626 -42.00 -38.78 -9.71
N HIS A 627 -42.61 -39.94 -9.95
CA HIS A 627 -42.70 -41.00 -8.95
C HIS A 627 -41.27 -41.55 -8.72
N LEU A 628 -40.61 -41.11 -7.65
CA LEU A 628 -39.21 -41.44 -7.33
C LEU A 628 -39.06 -42.92 -6.96
N GLN A 629 -38.94 -43.78 -7.98
CA GLN A 629 -38.75 -45.22 -7.77
C GLN A 629 -37.27 -45.62 -7.58
N LYS A 630 -36.29 -44.81 -8.02
CA LYS A 630 -34.84 -45.11 -7.92
C LYS A 630 -34.05 -44.01 -7.22
N LYS A 631 -33.07 -44.39 -6.38
CA LYS A 631 -32.23 -43.44 -5.60
C LYS A 631 -31.38 -42.52 -6.49
N TRP A 632 -30.87 -43.01 -7.63
CA TRP A 632 -30.03 -42.20 -8.53
C TRP A 632 -30.80 -41.10 -9.27
N THR A 633 -32.05 -41.35 -9.65
CA THR A 633 -32.90 -40.32 -10.27
C THR A 633 -33.26 -39.23 -9.27
N ALA A 634 -33.45 -39.58 -7.99
CA ALA A 634 -33.61 -38.62 -6.91
C ALA A 634 -32.39 -37.69 -6.77
N THR A 635 -31.19 -38.26 -6.66
CA THR A 635 -29.95 -37.48 -6.49
C THR A 635 -29.69 -36.56 -7.68
N LEU A 636 -29.94 -37.01 -8.91
CA LEU A 636 -29.76 -36.21 -10.11
C LEU A 636 -30.77 -35.04 -10.19
N THR A 637 -32.03 -35.28 -9.84
CA THR A 637 -33.07 -34.25 -9.76
C THR A 637 -32.77 -33.20 -8.69
N TYR A 638 -32.34 -33.62 -7.50
CA TYR A 638 -31.93 -32.68 -6.45
C TYR A 638 -30.68 -31.88 -6.85
N ALA A 639 -29.69 -32.52 -7.48
CA ALA A 639 -28.52 -31.82 -8.00
C ALA A 639 -28.89 -30.77 -9.05
N ALA A 640 -29.77 -31.09 -10.00
CA ALA A 640 -30.24 -30.16 -11.02
C ALA A 640 -31.06 -28.99 -10.45
N ALA A 641 -31.80 -29.23 -9.36
CA ALA A 641 -32.60 -28.23 -8.65
C ALA A 641 -31.75 -27.26 -7.80
N PHE A 642 -30.80 -27.79 -7.03
CA PHE A 642 -30.05 -27.01 -6.04
C PHE A 642 -28.77 -26.39 -6.60
N LEU A 643 -28.16 -26.98 -7.63
CA LEU A 643 -26.91 -26.45 -8.21
C LEU A 643 -27.08 -25.01 -8.75
N PRO A 644 -28.14 -24.66 -9.51
CA PRO A 644 -28.35 -23.27 -9.95
C PRO A 644 -28.55 -22.31 -8.77
N ILE A 645 -29.25 -22.72 -7.72
CA ILE A 645 -29.49 -21.91 -6.50
C ILE A 645 -28.17 -21.67 -5.76
N CYS A 646 -27.34 -22.70 -5.61
CA CYS A 646 -26.03 -22.60 -4.96
C CYS A 646 -25.05 -21.74 -5.77
N VAL A 647 -25.00 -21.92 -7.09
CA VAL A 647 -24.17 -21.10 -8.00
C VAL A 647 -24.61 -19.64 -7.93
N PHE A 648 -25.91 -19.38 -8.01
CA PHE A 648 -26.46 -18.04 -7.92
C PHE A 648 -26.16 -17.38 -6.57
N ALA A 649 -26.31 -18.10 -5.46
CA ALA A 649 -25.94 -17.62 -4.14
C ALA A 649 -24.45 -17.28 -4.06
N LEU A 650 -23.56 -18.14 -4.55
CA LEU A 650 -22.11 -17.91 -4.48
C LEU A 650 -21.64 -16.67 -5.28
N PHE A 651 -22.14 -16.49 -6.50
CA PHE A 651 -21.69 -15.40 -7.37
C PHE A 651 -22.27 -14.04 -6.98
N GLN A 652 -23.49 -14.01 -6.45
CA GLN A 652 -24.23 -12.77 -6.30
C GLN A 652 -24.33 -12.31 -4.83
N PHE A 653 -24.10 -13.18 -3.85
CA PHE A 653 -24.05 -12.81 -2.42
C PHE A 653 -23.05 -11.69 -2.08
N PRO A 654 -21.84 -11.59 -2.68
CA PRO A 654 -20.94 -10.46 -2.41
C PRO A 654 -21.51 -9.10 -2.86
N LEU A 655 -22.26 -9.10 -3.97
CA LEU A 655 -22.96 -7.93 -4.50
C LEU A 655 -24.18 -7.60 -3.64
N TYR A 656 -25.01 -8.59 -3.32
CA TYR A 656 -26.19 -8.40 -2.47
C TYR A 656 -25.88 -7.99 -1.07
N TYR A 657 -24.86 -8.56 -0.44
CA TYR A 657 -24.53 -8.22 0.94
C TYR A 657 -24.29 -6.72 1.07
N ARG A 658 -23.62 -6.09 0.09
CA ARG A 658 -23.41 -4.64 0.07
C ARG A 658 -24.70 -3.85 -0.15
N PHE A 659 -25.48 -4.18 -1.19
CA PHE A 659 -26.74 -3.49 -1.49
C PHE A 659 -27.81 -3.70 -0.39
N PHE A 660 -27.92 -4.91 0.14
CA PHE A 660 -28.83 -5.29 1.22
C PHE A 660 -28.47 -4.58 2.52
N ILE A 661 -27.20 -4.55 2.91
CA ILE A 661 -26.78 -3.79 4.09
C ILE A 661 -27.09 -2.30 3.92
N GLU A 662 -26.81 -1.70 2.76
CA GLU A 662 -27.14 -0.28 2.51
C GLU A 662 -28.66 -0.04 2.52
N ALA A 663 -29.47 -0.94 1.95
CA ALA A 663 -30.92 -0.84 1.99
C ALA A 663 -31.48 -1.00 3.41
N VAL A 664 -31.00 -1.99 4.17
CA VAL A 664 -31.38 -2.23 5.56
C VAL A 664 -30.95 -1.06 6.45
N LYS A 665 -29.73 -0.53 6.28
CA LYS A 665 -29.28 0.70 6.94
C LYS A 665 -30.17 1.89 6.60
N GLY A 666 -30.55 2.04 5.34
CA GLY A 666 -31.45 3.11 4.90
C GLY A 666 -32.83 3.02 5.53
N VAL A 667 -33.40 1.81 5.62
CA VAL A 667 -34.70 1.55 6.27
C VAL A 667 -34.60 1.74 7.79
N LEU A 668 -33.58 1.18 8.44
CA LEU A 668 -33.33 1.37 9.88
C LEU A 668 -33.08 2.84 10.23
N GLY A 669 -32.36 3.58 9.38
CA GLY A 669 -32.14 5.01 9.53
C GLY A 669 -33.41 5.84 9.37
N TYR A 670 -34.30 5.46 8.44
CA TYR A 670 -35.62 6.07 8.30
C TYR A 670 -36.52 5.79 9.51
N LEU A 671 -36.55 4.54 9.96
CA LEU A 671 -37.28 4.12 11.16
C LEU A 671 -36.80 4.89 12.39
N ARG A 672 -35.48 5.05 12.57
CA ARG A 672 -34.87 5.84 13.65
C ARG A 672 -35.30 7.32 13.66
N ARG A 673 -35.47 7.93 12.48
CA ARG A 673 -35.87 9.36 12.40
C ARG A 673 -37.35 9.59 12.67
N ASN A 674 -38.19 8.59 12.40
CA ASN A 674 -39.65 8.73 12.44
C ASN A 674 -40.31 8.03 13.64
N LEU A 675 -39.58 7.18 14.38
CA LEU A 675 -40.08 6.56 15.61
C LEU A 675 -39.61 7.35 16.84
N PRO A 676 -40.51 7.73 17.76
CA PRO A 676 -40.12 8.33 19.04
C PRO A 676 -39.41 7.29 19.93
N GLY A 677 -38.23 7.65 20.47
CA GLY A 677 -37.44 6.82 21.39
C GLY A 677 -35.94 6.75 21.05
N TYR A 678 -35.09 6.60 22.08
CA TYR A 678 -33.63 6.52 21.94
C TYR A 678 -33.21 5.06 21.64
N TRP A 679 -33.27 4.66 20.36
CA TRP A 679 -33.01 3.28 19.92
C TRP A 679 -31.52 3.02 19.64
N GLU A 680 -30.71 2.98 20.69
CA GLU A 680 -29.25 2.90 20.58
C GLU A 680 -28.72 1.57 20.02
N PHE A 681 -29.48 0.47 20.15
CA PHE A 681 -29.12 -0.84 19.58
C PHE A 681 -29.23 -0.92 18.05
N LEU A 682 -29.82 0.09 17.40
CA LEU A 682 -29.85 0.20 15.93
C LEU A 682 -28.57 0.85 15.36
N ARG A 683 -27.56 1.08 16.20
CA ARG A 683 -26.27 1.65 15.82
C ARG A 683 -25.44 0.60 15.07
N ILE A 684 -25.39 0.73 13.76
CA ILE A 684 -24.36 0.08 12.92
C ILE A 684 -23.29 1.15 12.68
N GLU A 685 -22.06 0.93 13.14
CA GLU A 685 -20.95 1.85 12.91
C GLU A 685 -20.75 2.07 11.39
N GLU A 686 -20.60 3.35 11.00
CA GLU A 686 -20.30 3.77 9.63
C GLU A 686 -18.84 3.45 9.29
N ASP A 687 -18.50 2.17 9.26
CA ASP A 687 -17.18 1.70 8.82
C ASP A 687 -17.21 1.39 7.33
N TYR A 688 -17.39 2.40 6.49
CA TYR A 688 -17.01 2.34 5.07
C TYR A 688 -16.70 3.74 4.52
N TYR A 689 -15.42 4.13 4.64
CA TYR A 689 -14.69 4.98 3.71
C TYR A 689 -13.18 4.69 3.80
#